data_AF-A0A5R8P469-F1
#
_entry.id   AF-A0A5R8P469-F1
#
_cell.length_a   1.000
_cell.length_b   1.000
_cell.length_c   1.000
_cell.angle_alpha   90.00
_cell.angle_beta   90.00
_cell.angle_gamma   90.00
#
_symmetry.space_group_name_H-M   'P 1'
#
loop_
_entity.id
_entity.type
_entity.pdbx_description
1 polymer ?
#
loop_
_entity_poly.entity_id
_entity_poly.type
_entity_poly.pdbx_seq_one_letter_code
_entity_poly.pdbx_strand_id
1 'polypeptide(L)'
;MGIAAAGMEVAAMVVDPIGTLAGFGVGFLIEHVQPLSDALDWVAGDPDQITAYAKTWENVATQVSAAVDTHTQAVSADIANWSGASASAYRARAAETSDALAAASAAATAASQAIEMAGGIVAAVRMTVRDIVAQAVGRLAVWAAEAVFSLGTATPIIAAQAATFVAKTMTTIARLFSKVASTFAKLKPLLAKLKDAWQAIARTLGKGGKSTPSSTKKTSTDTSTASTDTPKKTTDPDSPSKPGDKSPDTTTASTDSPSKTGDPDTQRTPDQSGKPENQAKADEGAGDKATEGGPKNTQDDKDVTECNDPVDVATGEFLLPETDLSLPGVLPLVLLRRHRSSYRFGRWFGPSWSSTLDMRVVIEDETVTFIGEHGLLLVYPHAEPGKPVLPRNGGQRWTMTRTEAGGYRVHDPERELTWHFDAAPALGGLDTLLGNVAISAITDRHHNRIRFRYDSDGAPVEITHSGGYRVRVTTDDGRVTGLAVVGTDPNLSPSDGSAEASPDADAVDAAQILTQVRTFAYEAGELVSVTNAVGATTHYSYDDAHRLTGWTDSNGNRMVNTYDDEGRVVAQHGNSNILNATFDYFTTGDNSLHRTIHTDSLGAATTFVFNADLRLIEQIDPSGARTRTDYDTHRRPTRVIAGDGAVTTYHYTPAGDLTTITRPDHAQIRITHHARNRPGAILNVDGTVHRQEWDTRGNLTAVIDPAGNRTEYTHHACGAIASVTEPTGAVTT
;
A
#
# COMPACT_ATOMS: atom_id res chain seq x y z
N MET A 1 0.21 -2.43 -31.65
CA MET A 1 0.05 -3.64 -30.81
C MET A 1 -0.50 -3.25 -29.43
N GLY A 2 -1.66 -2.59 -29.37
CA GLY A 2 -2.15 -1.99 -28.11
C GLY A 2 -3.59 -1.51 -28.20
N ILE A 3 -4.48 -2.40 -28.63
CA ILE A 3 -5.92 -2.10 -28.86
C ILE A 3 -6.83 -2.92 -27.91
N ALA A 4 -6.32 -3.98 -27.29
CA ALA A 4 -7.14 -4.96 -26.55
C ALA A 4 -7.64 -4.54 -25.14
N ALA A 5 -7.32 -3.34 -24.65
CA ALA A 5 -7.64 -2.94 -23.27
C ALA A 5 -8.94 -2.11 -23.12
N ALA A 6 -9.36 -1.37 -24.15
CA ALA A 6 -10.46 -0.38 -24.04
C ALA A 6 -11.88 -0.99 -24.05
N GLY A 7 -12.02 -2.31 -24.22
CA GLY A 7 -13.32 -2.98 -24.34
C GLY A 7 -14.05 -3.24 -23.03
N MET A 8 -13.37 -3.23 -21.88
CA MET A 8 -13.98 -3.64 -20.59
C MET A 8 -14.52 -2.47 -19.76
N GLU A 9 -14.01 -1.25 -19.91
CA GLU A 9 -14.52 -0.07 -19.18
C GLU A 9 -15.94 0.35 -19.64
N VAL A 10 -16.29 0.07 -20.90
CA VAL A 10 -17.65 0.31 -21.43
C VAL A 10 -18.70 -0.60 -20.77
N ALA A 11 -18.31 -1.77 -20.25
CA ALA A 11 -19.24 -2.70 -19.61
C ALA A 11 -19.64 -2.27 -18.18
N ALA A 12 -18.76 -1.56 -17.45
CA ALA A 12 -19.04 -1.10 -16.09
C ALA A 12 -20.02 0.09 -16.08
N MET A 13 -19.86 1.04 -17.01
CA MET A 13 -20.65 2.28 -17.04
C MET A 13 -22.12 2.10 -17.45
N VAL A 14 -22.48 0.92 -17.99
CA VAL A 14 -23.86 0.61 -18.43
C VAL A 14 -24.70 -0.03 -17.31
N VAL A 15 -24.13 -0.39 -16.15
CA VAL A 15 -24.87 -1.07 -15.08
C VAL A 15 -25.64 -0.12 -14.14
N ASP A 16 -25.15 1.12 -13.96
CA ASP A 16 -25.85 2.19 -13.23
C ASP A 16 -25.62 3.55 -13.92
N PRO A 17 -26.65 4.19 -14.52
CA PRO A 17 -26.47 5.46 -15.21
C PRO A 17 -26.62 6.71 -14.33
N ILE A 18 -26.97 6.61 -13.03
CA ILE A 18 -27.21 7.81 -12.18
C ILE A 18 -26.46 7.79 -10.83
N GLY A 19 -26.35 6.66 -10.13
CA GLY A 19 -25.49 6.59 -8.94
C GLY A 19 -24.02 6.81 -9.31
N THR A 20 -23.63 6.27 -10.47
CA THR A 20 -22.36 6.53 -11.16
C THR A 20 -22.09 8.02 -11.42
N LEU A 21 -23.10 8.84 -11.77
CA LEU A 21 -22.84 10.26 -12.10
C LEU A 21 -22.57 11.14 -10.89
N ALA A 22 -23.18 10.85 -9.73
CA ALA A 22 -22.88 11.55 -8.49
C ALA A 22 -21.61 10.99 -7.81
N GLY A 23 -21.43 9.66 -7.86
CA GLY A 23 -20.27 8.97 -7.30
C GLY A 23 -18.98 9.26 -8.07
N PHE A 24 -18.95 9.03 -9.39
CA PHE A 24 -17.71 9.10 -10.18
C PHE A 24 -17.24 10.53 -10.44
N GLY A 25 -18.09 11.56 -10.33
CA GLY A 25 -17.61 12.95 -10.40
C GLY A 25 -16.49 13.25 -9.40
N VAL A 26 -16.51 12.56 -8.25
CA VAL A 26 -15.46 12.58 -7.23
C VAL A 26 -14.68 11.26 -7.21
N GLY A 27 -15.33 10.12 -7.35
CA GLY A 27 -14.74 8.77 -7.38
C GLY A 27 -13.79 8.52 -8.55
N PHE A 28 -14.12 8.85 -9.80
CA PHE A 28 -13.16 8.79 -10.92
C PHE A 28 -12.02 9.79 -10.72
N LEU A 29 -12.30 10.94 -10.09
CA LEU A 29 -11.24 11.86 -9.69
C LEU A 29 -10.35 11.28 -8.59
N ILE A 30 -10.84 10.42 -7.68
CA ILE A 30 -10.08 9.75 -6.61
C ILE A 30 -9.41 8.43 -7.07
N GLU A 31 -9.96 7.75 -8.07
CA GLU A 31 -9.58 6.39 -8.47
C GLU A 31 -8.73 6.38 -9.76
N HIS A 32 -8.93 7.35 -10.65
CA HIS A 32 -8.26 7.41 -11.96
C HIS A 32 -7.43 8.69 -12.15
N VAL A 33 -7.84 9.82 -11.58
CA VAL A 33 -7.09 11.08 -11.68
C VAL A 33 -6.21 11.35 -10.47
N GLN A 34 -6.62 10.97 -9.25
CA GLN A 34 -5.84 11.17 -8.04
C GLN A 34 -4.63 10.25 -7.99
N PRO A 35 -4.64 8.96 -8.39
CA PRO A 35 -3.39 8.20 -8.47
C PRO A 35 -2.43 8.78 -9.52
N LEU A 36 -2.95 9.52 -10.52
CA LEU A 36 -2.13 10.27 -11.46
C LEU A 36 -1.64 11.61 -10.86
N SER A 37 -2.44 12.29 -10.04
CA SER A 37 -2.10 13.54 -9.35
C SER A 37 -1.09 13.29 -8.21
N ASP A 38 -1.33 12.25 -7.42
CA ASP A 38 -0.48 11.74 -6.35
C ASP A 38 0.81 11.16 -6.95
N ALA A 39 0.76 10.43 -8.07
CA ALA A 39 1.97 10.07 -8.80
C ALA A 39 2.70 11.30 -9.37
N LEU A 40 2.00 12.38 -9.74
CA LEU A 40 2.63 13.61 -10.21
C LEU A 40 3.27 14.41 -9.07
N ASP A 41 2.65 14.47 -7.90
CA ASP A 41 3.22 15.08 -6.70
C ASP A 41 4.36 14.21 -6.12
N TRP A 42 4.27 12.88 -6.24
CA TRP A 42 5.34 11.92 -5.94
C TRP A 42 6.53 12.02 -6.90
N VAL A 43 6.32 12.20 -8.21
CA VAL A 43 7.40 12.38 -9.21
C VAL A 43 8.00 13.79 -9.18
N ALA A 44 7.20 14.84 -8.93
CA ALA A 44 7.69 16.22 -8.95
C ALA A 44 8.37 16.63 -7.64
N GLY A 45 7.97 16.05 -6.50
CA GLY A 45 8.38 16.50 -5.18
C GLY A 45 7.71 17.81 -4.76
N ASP A 46 7.82 18.13 -3.48
CA ASP A 46 7.15 19.29 -2.89
C ASP A 46 8.01 20.58 -3.01
N PRO A 47 7.59 21.58 -3.82
CA PRO A 47 8.32 22.84 -3.95
C PRO A 47 8.33 23.67 -2.66
N ASP A 48 7.37 23.50 -1.75
CA ASP A 48 7.32 24.21 -0.48
C ASP A 48 8.35 23.62 0.50
N GLN A 49 8.56 22.30 0.50
CA GLN A 49 9.70 21.66 1.18
C GLN A 49 11.05 22.10 0.61
N ILE A 50 11.20 22.16 -0.73
CA ILE A 50 12.44 22.65 -1.35
C ILE A 50 12.72 24.10 -0.92
N THR A 51 11.68 24.94 -0.83
CA THR A 51 11.77 26.32 -0.33
C THR A 51 12.13 26.36 1.16
N ALA A 52 11.58 25.46 1.98
CA ALA A 52 11.95 25.32 3.39
C ALA A 52 13.41 24.88 3.59
N TYR A 53 13.94 24.00 2.74
CA TYR A 53 15.36 23.64 2.75
C TYR A 53 16.26 24.79 2.31
N ALA A 54 15.90 25.57 1.29
CA ALA A 54 16.63 26.79 0.93
C ALA A 54 16.68 27.78 2.10
N LYS A 55 15.53 28.04 2.74
CA LYS A 55 15.42 28.91 3.92
C LYS A 55 16.21 28.41 5.13
N THR A 56 16.35 27.09 5.28
CA THR A 56 17.23 26.49 6.31
C THR A 56 18.70 26.90 6.07
N TRP A 57 19.17 26.85 4.83
CA TRP A 57 20.53 27.27 4.48
C TRP A 57 20.73 28.79 4.59
N GLU A 58 19.72 29.60 4.28
CA GLU A 58 19.72 31.05 4.52
C GLU A 58 19.86 31.39 6.02
N ASN A 59 19.10 30.70 6.88
CA ASN A 59 19.19 30.84 8.33
C ASN A 59 20.59 30.44 8.85
N VAL A 60 21.17 29.34 8.34
CA VAL A 60 22.54 28.93 8.68
C VAL A 60 23.56 29.98 8.24
N ALA A 61 23.47 30.50 7.01
CA ALA A 61 24.36 31.55 6.52
C ALA A 61 24.33 32.80 7.41
N THR A 62 23.12 33.21 7.81
CA THR A 62 22.87 34.36 8.70
C THR A 62 23.51 34.17 10.08
N GLN A 63 23.29 33.01 10.71
CA GLN A 63 23.86 32.71 12.03
C GLN A 63 25.38 32.58 12.00
N VAL A 64 25.95 31.99 10.94
CA VAL A 64 27.41 31.92 10.77
C VAL A 64 28.01 33.32 10.56
N SER A 65 27.34 34.21 9.81
CA SER A 65 27.79 35.61 9.66
C SER A 65 27.77 36.35 11.00
N ALA A 66 26.69 36.23 11.79
CA ALA A 66 26.60 36.85 13.11
C ALA A 66 27.68 36.33 14.09
N ALA A 67 28.08 35.06 13.95
CA ALA A 67 29.20 34.49 14.69
C ALA A 67 30.56 35.06 14.25
N VAL A 68 30.77 35.35 12.95
CA VAL A 68 31.96 36.07 12.45
C VAL A 68 32.06 37.47 13.02
N ASP A 69 30.95 38.22 13.00
CA ASP A 69 30.91 39.59 13.52
C ASP A 69 31.20 39.61 15.03
N THR A 70 30.58 38.70 15.77
CA THR A 70 30.77 38.55 17.22
C THR A 70 32.22 38.14 17.55
N HIS A 71 32.80 37.18 16.83
CA HIS A 71 34.19 36.76 17.02
C HIS A 71 35.16 37.90 16.71
N THR A 72 34.93 38.64 15.62
CA THR A 72 35.79 39.74 15.18
C THR A 72 35.72 40.92 16.16
N GLN A 73 34.54 41.23 16.72
CA GLN A 73 34.37 42.24 17.77
C GLN A 73 35.03 41.82 19.08
N ALA A 74 34.83 40.57 19.54
CA ALA A 74 35.42 40.05 20.76
C ALA A 74 36.96 40.08 20.69
N VAL A 75 37.55 39.57 19.60
CA VAL A 75 39.00 39.64 19.37
C VAL A 75 39.49 41.10 19.34
N SER A 76 38.76 42.01 18.68
CA SER A 76 39.16 43.42 18.62
C SER A 76 39.14 44.11 19.99
N ALA A 77 38.19 43.74 20.86
CA ALA A 77 38.07 44.28 22.22
C ALA A 77 39.11 43.68 23.18
N ASP A 78 39.20 42.35 23.26
CA ASP A 78 40.00 41.63 24.27
C ASP A 78 41.52 41.89 24.12
N ILE A 79 41.99 42.07 22.89
CA ILE A 79 43.42 42.28 22.59
C ILE A 79 43.73 43.67 22.03
N ALA A 80 42.87 44.68 22.27
CA ALA A 80 43.08 46.06 21.85
C ALA A 80 44.44 46.63 22.31
N ASN A 81 44.84 46.31 23.54
CA ASN A 81 46.07 46.81 24.18
C ASN A 81 47.29 45.90 24.00
N TRP A 82 47.18 44.78 23.28
CA TRP A 82 48.27 43.80 23.13
C TRP A 82 49.22 44.20 22.00
N SER A 83 50.54 44.19 22.27
CA SER A 83 51.59 44.52 21.29
C SER A 83 52.68 43.44 21.22
N GLY A 84 53.53 43.50 20.20
CA GLY A 84 54.60 42.52 19.96
C GLY A 84 54.18 41.31 19.11
N ALA A 85 55.16 40.45 18.80
CA ALA A 85 55.02 39.38 17.80
C ALA A 85 53.88 38.39 18.07
N SER A 86 53.69 37.99 19.34
CA SER A 86 52.61 37.06 19.72
C SER A 86 51.21 37.66 19.52
N ALA A 87 51.04 38.96 19.74
CA ALA A 87 49.79 39.66 19.50
C ALA A 87 49.48 39.71 17.99
N SER A 88 50.48 39.96 17.16
CA SER A 88 50.35 39.91 15.69
C SER A 88 50.02 38.50 15.18
N ALA A 89 50.65 37.46 15.75
CA ALA A 89 50.36 36.07 15.39
C ALA A 89 48.93 35.65 15.79
N TYR A 90 48.44 36.07 16.96
CA TYR A 90 47.07 35.82 17.38
C TYR A 90 46.05 36.54 16.47
N ARG A 91 46.28 37.82 16.13
CA ARG A 91 45.45 38.56 15.17
C ARG A 91 45.38 37.87 13.81
N ALA A 92 46.52 37.40 13.30
CA ALA A 92 46.56 36.67 12.04
C ALA A 92 45.74 35.37 12.10
N ARG A 93 45.86 34.59 13.19
CA ARG A 93 45.12 33.34 13.35
C ARG A 93 43.61 33.55 13.58
N ALA A 94 43.23 34.64 14.24
CA ALA A 94 41.84 35.04 14.38
C ALA A 94 41.25 35.46 13.02
N ALA A 95 41.99 36.26 12.23
CA ALA A 95 41.60 36.62 10.87
C ALA A 95 41.40 35.39 9.97
N GLU A 96 42.34 34.43 9.97
CA GLU A 96 42.19 33.14 9.25
C GLU A 96 40.91 32.37 9.67
N THR A 97 40.47 32.53 10.92
CA THR A 97 39.28 31.86 11.45
C THR A 97 38.00 32.60 11.04
N SER A 98 37.99 33.93 11.13
CA SER A 98 36.90 34.77 10.58
C SER A 98 36.74 34.57 9.08
N ASP A 99 37.82 34.53 8.30
CA ASP A 99 37.80 34.31 6.86
C ASP A 99 37.22 32.94 6.49
N ALA A 100 37.58 31.89 7.24
CA ALA A 100 37.04 30.54 7.03
C ALA A 100 35.53 30.44 7.35
N LEU A 101 35.08 31.14 8.39
CA LEU A 101 33.66 31.21 8.75
C LEU A 101 32.86 32.10 7.79
N ALA A 102 33.42 33.21 7.31
CA ALA A 102 32.82 34.04 6.27
C ALA A 102 32.66 33.26 4.95
N ALA A 103 33.66 32.46 4.57
CA ALA A 103 33.57 31.54 3.44
C ALA A 103 32.48 30.46 3.64
N ALA A 104 32.28 29.97 4.87
CA ALA A 104 31.22 29.04 5.21
C ALA A 104 29.81 29.67 5.09
N SER A 105 29.65 30.91 5.55
CA SER A 105 28.42 31.69 5.37
C SER A 105 28.10 31.90 3.88
N ALA A 106 29.09 32.37 3.10
CA ALA A 106 28.93 32.55 1.64
C ALA A 106 28.59 31.24 0.90
N ALA A 107 29.18 30.10 1.33
CA ALA A 107 28.85 28.78 0.80
C ALA A 107 27.41 28.35 1.14
N ALA A 108 26.92 28.62 2.36
CA ALA A 108 25.54 28.38 2.75
C ALA A 108 24.54 29.26 1.96
N THR A 109 24.86 30.54 1.73
CA THR A 109 24.07 31.42 0.85
C THR A 109 23.98 30.89 -0.58
N ALA A 110 25.10 30.44 -1.15
CA ALA A 110 25.13 29.84 -2.49
C ALA A 110 24.36 28.51 -2.56
N ALA A 111 24.35 27.73 -1.47
CA ALA A 111 23.53 26.52 -1.36
C ALA A 111 22.03 26.85 -1.35
N SER A 112 21.62 27.84 -0.54
CA SER A 112 20.23 28.34 -0.50
C SER A 112 19.75 28.76 -1.89
N GLN A 113 20.48 29.64 -2.57
CA GLN A 113 20.13 30.13 -3.92
C GLN A 113 20.05 29.00 -4.96
N ALA A 114 20.92 27.99 -4.87
CA ALA A 114 20.88 26.84 -5.78
C ALA A 114 19.67 25.94 -5.54
N ILE A 115 19.27 25.76 -4.28
CA ILE A 115 18.08 24.99 -3.88
C ILE A 115 16.80 25.75 -4.25
N GLU A 116 16.75 27.07 -4.04
CA GLU A 116 15.64 27.94 -4.46
C GLU A 116 15.45 27.91 -5.98
N MET A 117 16.54 28.01 -6.76
CA MET A 117 16.50 27.90 -8.22
C MET A 117 16.01 26.52 -8.69
N ALA A 118 16.41 25.44 -7.99
CA ALA A 118 15.88 24.10 -8.23
C ALA A 118 14.39 24.00 -7.92
N GLY A 119 13.93 24.59 -6.80
CA GLY A 119 12.52 24.68 -6.42
C GLY A 119 11.69 25.44 -7.45
N GLY A 120 12.20 26.56 -7.98
CA GLY A 120 11.56 27.30 -9.07
C GLY A 120 11.42 26.49 -10.36
N ILE A 121 12.42 25.66 -10.71
CA ILE A 121 12.34 24.74 -11.86
C ILE A 121 11.28 23.66 -11.62
N VAL A 122 11.25 23.06 -10.42
CA VAL A 122 10.24 22.06 -10.03
C VAL A 122 8.84 22.67 -10.06
N ALA A 123 8.63 23.85 -9.48
CA ALA A 123 7.36 24.57 -9.47
C ALA A 123 6.88 24.94 -10.89
N ALA A 124 7.78 25.40 -11.77
CA ALA A 124 7.46 25.68 -13.17
C ALA A 124 7.05 24.41 -13.93
N VAL A 125 7.68 23.27 -13.65
CA VAL A 125 7.34 21.98 -14.25
C VAL A 125 6.01 21.46 -13.69
N ARG A 126 5.79 21.56 -12.36
CA ARG A 126 4.51 21.22 -11.72
C ARG A 126 3.37 22.04 -12.32
N MET A 127 3.53 23.36 -12.49
CA MET A 127 2.55 24.20 -13.18
C MET A 127 2.34 23.80 -14.65
N THR A 128 3.42 23.55 -15.40
CA THR A 128 3.32 23.16 -16.82
C THR A 128 2.65 21.80 -17.00
N VAL A 129 2.96 20.83 -16.14
CA VAL A 129 2.36 19.50 -16.18
C VAL A 129 0.91 19.56 -15.68
N ARG A 130 0.61 20.33 -14.63
CA ARG A 130 -0.77 20.58 -14.17
C ARG A 130 -1.62 21.24 -15.26
N ASP A 131 -1.08 22.19 -16.02
CA ASP A 131 -1.76 22.82 -17.16
C ASP A 131 -1.96 21.84 -18.32
N ILE A 132 -0.93 21.06 -18.68
CA ILE A 132 -1.04 19.98 -19.69
C ILE A 132 -2.08 18.92 -19.27
N VAL A 133 -2.13 18.54 -17.99
CA VAL A 133 -3.09 17.59 -17.44
C VAL A 133 -4.48 18.20 -17.37
N ALA A 134 -4.65 19.46 -16.95
CA ALA A 134 -5.95 20.14 -16.96
C ALA A 134 -6.50 20.31 -18.37
N GLN A 135 -5.65 20.66 -19.34
CA GLN A 135 -6.01 20.68 -20.76
C GLN A 135 -6.35 19.27 -21.28
N ALA A 136 -5.64 18.24 -20.83
CA ALA A 136 -5.91 16.86 -21.22
C ALA A 136 -7.23 16.34 -20.64
N VAL A 137 -7.48 16.56 -19.35
CA VAL A 137 -8.74 16.24 -18.66
C VAL A 137 -9.90 17.01 -19.28
N GLY A 138 -9.74 18.31 -19.57
CA GLY A 138 -10.77 19.08 -20.28
C GLY A 138 -11.10 18.51 -21.68
N ARG A 139 -10.08 18.06 -22.42
CA ARG A 139 -10.27 17.42 -23.74
C ARG A 139 -10.90 16.03 -23.64
N LEU A 140 -10.47 15.22 -22.67
CA LEU A 140 -11.03 13.91 -22.37
C LEU A 140 -12.47 14.01 -21.86
N ALA A 141 -12.82 15.05 -21.10
CA ALA A 141 -14.19 15.31 -20.66
C ALA A 141 -15.08 15.76 -21.83
N VAL A 142 -14.58 16.57 -22.77
CA VAL A 142 -15.29 16.87 -24.03
C VAL A 142 -15.49 15.61 -24.87
N TRP A 143 -14.47 14.76 -25.00
CA TRP A 143 -14.58 13.48 -25.70
C TRP A 143 -15.49 12.47 -24.99
N ALA A 144 -15.52 12.43 -23.66
CA ALA A 144 -16.46 11.63 -22.89
C ALA A 144 -17.89 12.15 -23.08
N ALA A 145 -18.09 13.47 -23.08
CA ALA A 145 -19.37 14.08 -23.43
C ALA A 145 -19.79 13.76 -24.87
N GLU A 146 -18.89 13.85 -25.86
CA GLU A 146 -19.15 13.44 -27.25
C GLU A 146 -19.44 11.93 -27.38
N ALA A 147 -18.78 11.07 -26.60
CA ALA A 147 -19.06 9.63 -26.53
C ALA A 147 -20.43 9.33 -25.91
N VAL A 148 -20.84 10.11 -24.89
CA VAL A 148 -22.17 10.05 -24.27
C VAL A 148 -23.25 10.58 -25.21
N PHE A 149 -23.05 11.73 -25.85
CA PHE A 149 -23.99 12.29 -26.83
C PHE A 149 -24.07 11.49 -28.14
N SER A 150 -23.04 10.73 -28.48
CA SER A 150 -23.07 9.74 -29.57
C SER A 150 -23.47 8.32 -29.12
N LEU A 151 -23.84 8.15 -27.84
CA LEU A 151 -24.41 6.92 -27.26
C LEU A 151 -23.56 5.65 -27.51
N GLY A 152 -22.24 5.78 -27.60
CA GLY A 152 -21.33 4.68 -27.90
C GLY A 152 -20.88 4.57 -29.37
N THR A 153 -21.58 5.20 -30.31
CA THR A 153 -21.38 4.98 -31.75
C THR A 153 -20.06 5.54 -32.29
N ALA A 154 -19.59 6.68 -31.77
CA ALA A 154 -18.28 7.24 -32.09
C ALA A 154 -17.18 6.79 -31.11
N THR A 155 -17.52 6.02 -30.07
CA THR A 155 -16.59 5.64 -28.99
C THR A 155 -15.34 4.91 -29.46
N PRO A 156 -15.33 4.02 -30.47
CA PRO A 156 -14.07 3.42 -30.95
C PRO A 156 -13.11 4.47 -31.54
N ILE A 157 -13.64 5.41 -32.32
CA ILE A 157 -12.88 6.51 -32.94
C ILE A 157 -12.41 7.50 -31.87
N ILE A 158 -13.30 7.88 -30.95
CA ILE A 158 -13.00 8.79 -29.84
C ILE A 158 -11.99 8.16 -28.88
N ALA A 159 -12.10 6.86 -28.56
CA ALA A 159 -11.13 6.13 -27.74
C ALA A 159 -9.77 6.00 -28.44
N ALA A 160 -9.72 5.76 -29.76
CA ALA A 160 -8.47 5.76 -30.51
C ALA A 160 -7.81 7.16 -30.54
N GLN A 161 -8.60 8.23 -30.67
CA GLN A 161 -8.13 9.61 -30.58
C GLN A 161 -7.66 9.95 -29.15
N ALA A 162 -8.42 9.57 -28.13
CA ALA A 162 -8.10 9.76 -26.72
C ALA A 162 -6.83 9.00 -26.33
N ALA A 163 -6.68 7.72 -26.69
CA ALA A 163 -5.47 6.93 -26.45
C ALA A 163 -4.24 7.52 -27.16
N THR A 164 -4.38 7.94 -28.42
CA THR A 164 -3.31 8.62 -29.16
C THR A 164 -2.93 9.95 -28.51
N PHE A 165 -3.91 10.69 -28.01
CA PHE A 165 -3.71 11.95 -27.31
C PHE A 165 -3.07 11.76 -25.93
N VAL A 166 -3.53 10.80 -25.13
CA VAL A 166 -2.92 10.41 -23.84
C VAL A 166 -1.48 9.96 -24.06
N ALA A 167 -1.20 9.10 -25.04
CA ALA A 167 0.17 8.70 -25.38
C ALA A 167 1.05 9.92 -25.76
N LYS A 168 0.51 10.87 -26.53
CA LYS A 168 1.21 12.13 -26.89
C LYS A 168 1.43 13.06 -25.69
N THR A 169 0.47 13.13 -24.78
CA THR A 169 0.53 13.88 -23.52
C THR A 169 1.59 13.28 -22.60
N MET A 170 1.55 11.97 -22.36
CA MET A 170 2.57 11.22 -21.61
C MET A 170 3.97 11.38 -22.23
N THR A 171 4.09 11.29 -23.55
CA THR A 171 5.37 11.53 -24.27
C THR A 171 5.86 12.98 -24.14
N THR A 172 4.96 13.94 -23.89
CA THR A 172 5.31 15.36 -23.68
C THR A 172 5.72 15.60 -22.23
N ILE A 173 5.01 15.02 -21.27
CA ILE A 173 5.35 15.02 -19.84
C ILE A 173 6.70 14.33 -19.60
N ALA A 174 6.94 13.15 -20.18
CA ALA A 174 8.22 12.46 -20.12
C ALA A 174 9.39 13.29 -20.71
N ARG A 175 9.13 14.06 -21.78
CA ARG A 175 10.13 15.01 -22.34
C ARG A 175 10.36 16.24 -21.46
N LEU A 176 9.37 16.67 -20.66
CA LEU A 176 9.59 17.71 -19.65
C LEU A 176 10.45 17.16 -18.52
N PHE A 177 10.13 15.99 -17.96
CA PHE A 177 10.96 15.36 -16.92
C PHE A 177 12.38 15.05 -17.38
N SER A 178 12.61 14.61 -18.63
CA SER A 178 13.97 14.41 -19.14
C SER A 178 14.77 15.72 -19.26
N LYS A 179 14.12 16.85 -19.61
CA LYS A 179 14.74 18.18 -19.58
C LYS A 179 15.10 18.61 -18.16
N VAL A 180 14.21 18.36 -17.19
CA VAL A 180 14.46 18.64 -15.76
C VAL A 180 15.65 17.83 -15.25
N ALA A 181 15.66 16.51 -15.46
CA ALA A 181 16.78 15.64 -15.13
C ALA A 181 18.10 16.11 -15.79
N SER A 182 18.06 16.54 -17.05
CA SER A 182 19.25 17.09 -17.74
C SER A 182 19.73 18.45 -17.17
N THR A 183 18.85 19.16 -16.47
CA THR A 183 19.16 20.45 -15.82
C THR A 183 19.75 20.21 -14.42
N PHE A 184 19.18 19.28 -13.65
CA PHE A 184 19.79 18.80 -12.40
C PHE A 184 21.15 18.12 -12.62
N ALA A 185 21.36 17.42 -13.74
CA ALA A 185 22.67 16.89 -14.11
C ALA A 185 23.74 17.99 -14.25
N LYS A 186 23.37 19.23 -14.61
CA LYS A 186 24.27 20.39 -14.68
C LYS A 186 24.53 21.05 -13.32
N LEU A 187 23.70 20.81 -12.30
CA LEU A 187 23.92 21.23 -10.91
C LEU A 187 24.92 20.32 -10.17
N LYS A 188 25.04 19.05 -10.56
CA LYS A 188 25.98 18.07 -9.99
C LYS A 188 27.44 18.58 -9.83
N PRO A 189 28.08 19.23 -10.83
CA PRO A 189 29.42 19.81 -10.66
C PRO A 189 29.47 21.05 -9.76
N LEU A 190 28.37 21.79 -9.56
CA LEU A 190 28.32 22.92 -8.63
C LEU A 190 28.24 22.42 -7.17
N LEU A 191 27.42 21.38 -6.92
CA LEU A 191 27.38 20.69 -5.63
C LEU A 191 28.71 20.03 -5.27
N ALA A 192 29.47 19.52 -6.25
CA ALA A 192 30.83 19.04 -6.03
C ALA A 192 31.77 20.16 -5.56
N LYS A 193 31.78 21.32 -6.24
CA LYS A 193 32.58 22.49 -5.82
C LYS A 193 32.21 22.99 -4.41
N LEU A 194 30.92 22.98 -4.08
CA LEU A 194 30.42 23.34 -2.75
C LEU A 194 30.94 22.36 -1.68
N LYS A 195 30.91 21.05 -1.95
CA LYS A 195 31.49 20.01 -1.08
C LYS A 195 33.00 20.21 -0.88
N ASP A 196 33.74 20.54 -1.94
CA ASP A 196 35.18 20.79 -1.87
C ASP A 196 35.51 22.04 -1.02
N ALA A 197 34.70 23.10 -1.13
CA ALA A 197 34.81 24.28 -0.27
C ALA A 197 34.57 23.94 1.22
N TRP A 198 33.51 23.19 1.53
CA TRP A 198 33.25 22.71 2.89
C TRP A 198 34.37 21.81 3.43
N GLN A 199 34.98 20.96 2.61
CA GLN A 199 36.15 20.18 3.02
C GLN A 199 37.39 21.04 3.27
N ALA A 200 37.58 22.15 2.53
CA ALA A 200 38.65 23.10 2.80
C ALA A 200 38.44 23.79 4.17
N ILE A 201 37.23 24.26 4.45
CA ILE A 201 36.84 24.89 5.72
C ILE A 201 36.98 23.92 6.90
N ALA A 202 36.53 22.67 6.76
CA ALA A 202 36.71 21.65 7.79
C ALA A 202 38.20 21.38 8.12
N ARG A 203 39.09 21.49 7.12
CA ARG A 203 40.54 21.33 7.30
C ARG A 203 41.23 22.54 7.95
N THR A 204 40.72 23.76 7.81
CA THR A 204 41.29 24.94 8.48
C THR A 204 40.90 24.99 9.96
N LEU A 205 39.64 24.64 10.26
CA LEU A 205 39.12 24.52 11.64
C LEU A 205 39.71 23.31 12.37
N GLY A 206 39.73 22.13 11.73
CA GLY A 206 40.18 20.87 12.35
C GLY A 206 41.67 20.83 12.77
N LYS A 207 42.50 21.75 12.27
CA LYS A 207 43.92 21.86 12.68
C LYS A 207 44.14 22.48 14.07
N GLY A 208 43.12 23.05 14.71
CA GLY A 208 43.23 23.63 16.05
C GLY A 208 43.26 22.62 17.21
N GLY A 209 42.86 21.37 16.98
CA GLY A 209 42.55 20.42 18.07
C GLY A 209 43.67 19.47 18.52
N LYS A 210 44.89 19.55 17.97
CA LYS A 210 45.97 18.58 18.27
C LYS A 210 47.34 19.23 18.52
N SER A 211 47.53 19.82 19.70
CA SER A 211 48.85 19.98 20.31
C SER A 211 48.77 20.31 21.80
N THR A 212 48.60 19.30 22.66
CA THR A 212 48.98 19.37 24.07
C THR A 212 50.41 18.83 24.21
N PRO A 213 51.42 19.64 24.59
CA PRO A 213 52.76 19.13 24.86
C PRO A 213 52.86 18.64 26.31
N SER A 214 53.20 17.36 26.50
CA SER A 214 53.55 16.79 27.80
C SER A 214 55.08 16.62 27.94
N SER A 215 55.54 16.77 29.18
CA SER A 215 56.83 16.34 29.77
C SER A 215 58.19 16.73 29.14
N THR A 216 58.77 17.78 29.74
CA THR A 216 60.12 17.79 30.38
C THR A 216 61.34 17.06 29.75
N LYS A 217 62.41 17.84 29.49
CA LYS A 217 63.75 17.54 30.08
C LYS A 217 64.64 18.77 30.30
N LYS A 218 65.47 18.68 31.35
CA LYS A 218 66.44 19.62 31.98
C LYS A 218 67.41 20.33 30.99
N THR A 219 68.13 21.40 31.33
CA THR A 219 69.03 21.55 32.51
C THR A 219 69.55 22.99 32.76
N SER A 220 69.92 23.31 34.02
CA SER A 220 70.98 24.28 34.48
C SER A 220 70.80 25.80 34.24
N THR A 221 71.12 26.75 35.16
CA THR A 221 71.40 26.75 36.63
C THR A 221 71.27 28.19 37.19
N ASP A 222 71.11 28.36 38.52
CA ASP A 222 71.57 29.51 39.35
C ASP A 222 70.96 30.93 39.14
N THR A 223 70.78 31.83 40.14
CA THR A 223 71.12 31.88 41.59
C THR A 223 70.11 32.73 42.41
N SER A 224 69.86 32.34 43.67
CA SER A 224 69.46 33.08 44.90
C SER A 224 68.96 34.55 44.85
N THR A 225 67.85 34.88 45.56
CA THR A 225 67.92 35.57 46.89
C THR A 225 66.57 35.83 47.60
N ALA A 226 66.64 35.80 48.95
CA ALA A 226 65.91 36.58 49.96
C ALA A 226 64.39 36.41 50.25
N SER A 227 64.11 36.34 51.56
CA SER A 227 62.81 36.25 52.25
C SER A 227 62.10 37.60 52.44
N THR A 228 60.79 37.60 52.67
CA THR A 228 60.18 38.16 53.91
C THR A 228 58.69 37.81 54.13
N ASP A 229 58.36 37.66 55.43
CA ASP A 229 57.10 37.88 56.16
C ASP A 229 55.75 37.18 55.87
N THR A 230 55.19 36.69 56.99
CA THR A 230 53.80 36.29 57.24
C THR A 230 53.26 37.17 58.39
N PRO A 231 51.94 37.40 58.49
CA PRO A 231 51.19 36.79 59.62
C PRO A 231 49.86 36.17 59.15
N LYS A 232 49.47 34.95 59.59
CA LYS A 232 48.71 34.63 60.83
C LYS A 232 47.28 35.25 60.82
N LYS A 233 46.19 34.56 61.20
CA LYS A 233 46.06 33.50 62.22
C LYS A 233 44.63 32.85 62.23
N THR A 234 44.51 31.50 62.29
CA THR A 234 43.45 30.64 62.95
C THR A 234 41.95 30.81 62.60
N THR A 235 41.05 29.83 62.78
CA THR A 235 40.98 28.61 63.65
C THR A 235 40.29 27.39 63.00
N ASP A 236 40.79 26.20 63.32
CA ASP A 236 40.21 24.82 63.24
C ASP A 236 39.16 24.55 64.36
N PRO A 237 38.64 23.31 64.60
CA PRO A 237 38.16 22.23 63.69
C PRO A 237 36.82 21.58 64.18
N ASP A 238 36.30 20.54 63.49
CA ASP A 238 36.18 19.16 64.06
C ASP A 238 35.41 18.15 63.15
N SER A 239 35.70 16.86 63.31
CA SER A 239 35.01 15.67 62.72
C SER A 239 34.42 14.81 63.88
N PRO A 240 34.15 13.47 63.84
CA PRO A 240 34.02 12.48 62.75
C PRO A 240 32.87 11.42 62.88
N SER A 241 32.68 10.62 61.82
CA SER A 241 32.37 9.16 61.72
C SER A 241 31.32 8.37 62.58
N LYS A 242 30.57 7.49 61.86
CA LYS A 242 29.92 6.16 62.17
C LYS A 242 30.25 5.46 63.52
N PRO A 243 29.36 4.59 64.12
CA PRO A 243 28.86 3.32 63.49
C PRO A 243 27.50 2.75 64.01
N GLY A 244 27.14 1.49 63.65
CA GLY A 244 26.30 0.62 64.52
C GLY A 244 25.22 -0.27 63.85
N ASP A 245 25.32 -1.59 64.07
CA ASP A 245 24.46 -2.68 63.54
C ASP A 245 23.33 -3.09 64.53
N LYS A 246 22.23 -3.72 64.06
CA LYS A 246 21.30 -4.59 64.83
C LYS A 246 20.12 -5.18 64.02
N SER A 247 19.87 -6.49 64.22
CA SER A 247 18.64 -7.27 63.92
C SER A 247 18.42 -8.26 65.09
N PRO A 248 17.20 -8.80 65.37
CA PRO A 248 16.67 -9.98 64.66
C PRO A 248 15.12 -10.13 64.58
N ASP A 249 14.66 -11.17 63.85
CA ASP A 249 13.37 -11.91 63.91
C ASP A 249 12.03 -11.14 63.81
N THR A 250 11.00 -11.51 63.04
CA THR A 250 10.66 -12.61 62.08
C THR A 250 9.51 -12.09 61.16
N THR A 251 8.93 -12.73 60.12
CA THR A 251 8.82 -14.14 59.69
C THR A 251 8.62 -14.27 58.14
N THR A 252 8.27 -15.47 57.68
CA THR A 252 7.84 -15.98 56.35
C THR A 252 6.61 -15.30 55.71
N ALA A 253 6.31 -15.39 54.39
CA ALA A 253 6.74 -16.31 53.31
C ALA A 253 6.73 -15.58 51.92
N SER A 254 7.71 -15.72 51.00
CA SER A 254 8.01 -16.82 50.05
C SER A 254 7.38 -16.70 48.65
N THR A 255 8.19 -16.39 47.63
CA THR A 255 8.21 -17.09 46.32
C THR A 255 9.54 -16.85 45.61
N ASP A 256 10.16 -17.92 45.11
CA ASP A 256 11.53 -17.91 44.56
C ASP A 256 11.60 -17.67 43.05
N SER A 257 12.71 -17.09 42.61
CA SER A 257 13.26 -17.25 41.26
C SER A 257 14.77 -17.01 41.30
N PRO A 258 15.60 -17.97 40.85
CA PRO A 258 17.00 -17.70 40.54
C PRO A 258 17.25 -17.82 39.03
N SER A 259 17.67 -16.71 38.45
CA SER A 259 18.28 -16.64 37.13
C SER A 259 19.61 -17.42 37.07
N LYS A 260 19.96 -17.92 35.88
CA LYS A 260 21.34 -18.27 35.51
C LYS A 260 21.68 -17.76 34.13
N THR A 261 22.85 -17.15 34.03
CA THR A 261 23.52 -16.71 32.81
C THR A 261 24.09 -17.91 32.02
N GLY A 262 24.16 -17.77 30.69
CA GLY A 262 24.74 -18.73 29.74
C GLY A 262 25.27 -18.02 28.49
N ASP A 263 26.19 -18.67 27.78
CA ASP A 263 27.07 -18.10 26.74
C ASP A 263 26.39 -17.59 25.45
N PRO A 264 27.06 -16.68 24.70
CA PRO A 264 26.62 -16.18 23.41
C PRO A 264 27.10 -17.07 22.25
N ASP A 265 26.65 -18.32 22.18
CA ASP A 265 26.82 -19.14 20.97
C ASP A 265 25.69 -20.17 20.81
N THR A 266 24.51 -19.69 20.46
CA THR A 266 23.41 -20.52 19.95
C THR A 266 23.30 -20.35 18.45
N GLN A 267 23.67 -21.40 17.71
CA GLN A 267 23.29 -21.53 16.30
C GLN A 267 21.78 -21.32 16.17
N ARG A 268 21.38 -20.36 15.33
CA ARG A 268 19.98 -20.11 15.01
C ARG A 268 19.40 -21.39 14.40
N THR A 269 18.60 -22.12 15.17
CA THR A 269 17.79 -23.21 14.63
C THR A 269 16.85 -22.62 13.57
N PRO A 270 16.77 -23.17 12.34
CA PRO A 270 15.88 -22.68 11.30
C PRO A 270 14.43 -22.60 11.78
N ASP A 271 13.69 -21.58 11.33
CA ASP A 271 12.27 -21.47 11.66
C ASP A 271 11.48 -22.52 10.87
N GLN A 272 11.09 -23.60 11.56
CA GLN A 272 10.31 -24.66 10.93
C GLN A 272 8.85 -24.26 10.68
N SER A 273 8.43 -23.01 10.92
CA SER A 273 7.06 -22.52 10.64
C SER A 273 6.60 -22.76 9.20
N GLY A 274 7.54 -22.82 8.24
CA GLY A 274 7.26 -23.14 6.85
C GLY A 274 6.74 -24.55 6.58
N LYS A 275 6.94 -25.52 7.47
CA LYS A 275 6.59 -26.94 7.21
C LYS A 275 5.07 -27.21 7.24
N PRO A 276 4.56 -28.16 6.43
CA PRO A 276 3.13 -28.46 6.35
C PRO A 276 2.48 -28.81 7.70
N GLU A 277 3.17 -29.55 8.57
CA GLU A 277 2.64 -29.93 9.89
C GLU A 277 2.48 -28.73 10.83
N ASN A 278 3.43 -27.79 10.80
CA ASN A 278 3.37 -26.57 11.61
C ASN A 278 2.33 -25.59 11.07
N GLN A 279 2.22 -25.50 9.74
CA GLN A 279 1.18 -24.72 9.06
C GLN A 279 -0.23 -25.25 9.34
N ALA A 280 -0.43 -26.57 9.33
CA ALA A 280 -1.71 -27.20 9.67
C ALA A 280 -2.07 -26.96 11.15
N LYS A 281 -1.10 -27.13 12.06
CA LYS A 281 -1.29 -26.85 13.49
C LYS A 281 -1.65 -25.39 13.78
N ALA A 282 -1.09 -24.44 13.03
CA ALA A 282 -1.41 -23.02 13.17
C ALA A 282 -2.86 -22.67 12.75
N ASP A 283 -3.55 -23.57 12.03
CA ASP A 283 -4.93 -23.41 11.57
C ASP A 283 -5.96 -24.20 12.41
N GLU A 284 -5.53 -24.94 13.43
CA GLU A 284 -6.45 -25.67 14.33
C GLU A 284 -7.47 -24.71 14.97
N GLY A 285 -8.76 -25.02 14.86
CA GLY A 285 -9.84 -24.16 15.36
C GLY A 285 -10.22 -23.02 14.41
N ALA A 286 -9.83 -23.09 13.13
CA ALA A 286 -10.22 -22.10 12.13
C ALA A 286 -11.75 -21.95 12.02
N GLY A 287 -12.52 -23.05 12.07
CA GLY A 287 -13.99 -23.01 12.05
C GLY A 287 -14.60 -22.29 13.25
N ASP A 288 -14.05 -22.53 14.44
CA ASP A 288 -14.48 -21.85 15.66
C ASP A 288 -14.14 -20.36 15.61
N LYS A 289 -12.90 -19.98 15.25
CA LYS A 289 -12.50 -18.56 15.14
C LYS A 289 -13.27 -17.80 14.07
N ALA A 290 -13.56 -18.45 12.94
CA ALA A 290 -14.39 -17.90 11.87
C ALA A 290 -15.82 -17.65 12.34
N THR A 291 -16.35 -18.48 13.24
CA THR A 291 -17.69 -18.35 13.84
C THR A 291 -17.71 -17.31 14.98
N GLU A 292 -16.74 -17.34 15.90
CA GLU A 292 -16.60 -16.43 17.03
C GLU A 292 -16.45 -14.96 16.61
N GLY A 293 -15.68 -14.69 15.55
CA GLY A 293 -15.48 -13.31 15.07
C GLY A 293 -16.70 -12.70 14.40
N GLY A 294 -17.72 -13.50 14.06
CA GLY A 294 -18.99 -13.01 13.53
C GLY A 294 -18.86 -12.23 12.21
N PRO A 295 -19.65 -11.15 12.00
CA PRO A 295 -19.75 -10.48 10.71
C PRO A 295 -18.41 -10.03 10.11
N LYS A 296 -17.46 -9.55 10.91
CA LYS A 296 -16.17 -8.99 10.43
C LYS A 296 -15.27 -9.97 9.69
N ASN A 297 -15.45 -11.26 9.96
CA ASN A 297 -14.74 -12.34 9.28
C ASN A 297 -15.36 -12.70 7.92
N THR A 298 -16.55 -12.16 7.62
CA THR A 298 -17.34 -12.45 6.42
C THR A 298 -17.52 -11.23 5.50
N GLN A 299 -16.85 -10.11 5.80
CA GLN A 299 -16.83 -8.91 4.95
C GLN A 299 -15.73 -9.06 3.88
N ASP A 300 -16.06 -8.81 2.61
CA ASP A 300 -15.07 -8.50 1.57
C ASP A 300 -14.97 -6.97 1.39
N ASP A 301 -14.13 -6.49 0.47
CA ASP A 301 -13.79 -5.06 0.36
C ASP A 301 -15.01 -4.13 0.19
N LYS A 302 -16.11 -4.60 -0.42
CA LYS A 302 -17.37 -3.84 -0.59
C LYS A 302 -18.22 -3.72 0.69
N ASP A 303 -17.97 -4.56 1.70
CA ASP A 303 -18.72 -4.58 2.96
C ASP A 303 -18.04 -3.74 4.07
N VAL A 304 -16.80 -3.30 3.85
CA VAL A 304 -15.98 -2.51 4.78
C VAL A 304 -16.27 -1.01 4.59
N THR A 305 -16.19 -0.20 5.65
CA THR A 305 -16.33 1.26 5.55
C THR A 305 -15.00 1.94 5.92
N GLU A 306 -14.21 2.34 4.92
CA GLU A 306 -12.97 3.12 5.09
C GLU A 306 -13.25 4.62 4.91
N CYS A 307 -12.64 5.49 5.74
CA CYS A 307 -12.99 6.92 5.84
C CYS A 307 -11.93 7.85 5.20
N ASN A 308 -11.52 7.54 3.97
CA ASN A 308 -10.30 8.01 3.28
C ASN A 308 -8.97 7.56 3.94
N ASP A 309 -9.01 7.24 5.24
CA ASP A 309 -7.92 6.58 5.96
C ASP A 309 -8.11 5.05 5.97
N PRO A 310 -7.02 4.25 5.98
CA PRO A 310 -7.01 2.78 6.00
C PRO A 310 -7.46 2.15 7.35
N VAL A 311 -8.62 2.56 7.85
CA VAL A 311 -9.28 2.05 9.06
C VAL A 311 -10.72 1.71 8.73
N ASP A 312 -11.16 0.49 9.04
CA ASP A 312 -12.58 0.17 9.01
C ASP A 312 -13.27 0.86 10.19
N VAL A 313 -14.06 1.89 9.92
CA VAL A 313 -14.78 2.60 10.99
C VAL A 313 -15.87 1.75 11.65
N ALA A 314 -16.24 0.58 11.10
CA ALA A 314 -17.17 -0.34 11.77
C ALA A 314 -16.52 -1.16 12.89
N THR A 315 -15.29 -1.65 12.69
CA THR A 315 -14.56 -2.49 13.66
C THR A 315 -13.40 -1.80 14.38
N GLY A 316 -12.86 -0.73 13.79
CA GLY A 316 -11.60 -0.10 14.18
C GLY A 316 -10.34 -0.83 13.73
N GLU A 317 -10.46 -1.84 12.86
CA GLU A 317 -9.30 -2.57 12.33
C GLU A 317 -8.49 -1.71 11.36
N PHE A 318 -7.15 -1.75 11.46
CA PHE A 318 -6.26 -1.13 10.47
C PHE A 318 -6.07 -2.06 9.27
N LEU A 319 -6.28 -1.53 8.07
CA LEU A 319 -6.41 -2.28 6.83
C LEU A 319 -5.43 -1.77 5.78
N LEU A 320 -4.39 -2.54 5.44
CA LEU A 320 -3.45 -2.14 4.39
C LEU A 320 -3.53 -3.13 3.21
N PRO A 321 -4.40 -2.86 2.20
CA PRO A 321 -4.42 -3.61 0.96
C PRO A 321 -3.25 -3.20 0.05
N GLU A 322 -2.57 -4.19 -0.52
CA GLU A 322 -1.36 -4.03 -1.32
C GLU A 322 -1.43 -4.95 -2.54
N THR A 323 -1.02 -4.45 -3.70
CA THR A 323 -0.91 -5.24 -4.95
C THR A 323 0.56 -5.49 -5.26
N ASP A 324 0.97 -6.75 -5.16
CA ASP A 324 2.35 -7.17 -5.46
C ASP A 324 2.62 -7.30 -6.96
N LEU A 325 1.61 -7.81 -7.69
CA LEU A 325 1.67 -8.05 -9.11
C LEU A 325 0.27 -7.96 -9.72
N SER A 326 0.16 -7.32 -10.88
CA SER A 326 -1.03 -7.35 -11.73
C SER A 326 -0.59 -7.51 -13.18
N LEU A 327 -1.09 -8.55 -13.86
CA LEU A 327 -0.84 -8.86 -15.27
C LEU A 327 -2.19 -8.99 -16.02
N PRO A 328 -2.40 -8.22 -17.11
CA PRO A 328 -3.71 -8.11 -17.75
C PRO A 328 -4.11 -9.38 -18.51
N GLY A 329 -5.39 -9.72 -18.49
CA GLY A 329 -5.95 -10.85 -19.23
C GLY A 329 -7.48 -10.84 -19.15
N VAL A 330 -8.15 -11.80 -19.80
CA VAL A 330 -9.61 -12.01 -19.60
C VAL A 330 -9.88 -12.47 -18.17
N LEU A 331 -9.04 -13.39 -17.68
CA LEU A 331 -8.74 -13.55 -16.27
C LEU A 331 -7.41 -12.83 -16.00
N PRO A 332 -7.40 -11.67 -15.32
CA PRO A 332 -6.16 -11.02 -14.89
C PRO A 332 -5.44 -11.89 -13.84
N LEU A 333 -4.12 -11.96 -13.90
CA LEU A 333 -3.33 -12.53 -12.81
C LEU A 333 -2.98 -11.38 -11.86
N VAL A 334 -3.66 -11.33 -10.72
CA VAL A 334 -3.40 -10.37 -9.64
C VAL A 334 -2.96 -11.13 -8.40
N LEU A 335 -1.89 -10.67 -7.76
CA LEU A 335 -1.44 -11.14 -6.45
C LEU A 335 -1.64 -10.02 -5.45
N LEU A 336 -2.56 -10.26 -4.53
CA LEU A 336 -2.95 -9.33 -3.48
C LEU A 336 -2.40 -9.80 -2.13
N ARG A 337 -2.21 -8.83 -1.25
CA ARG A 337 -1.99 -9.05 0.19
C ARG A 337 -2.73 -7.95 0.97
N ARG A 338 -3.35 -8.28 2.11
CA ARG A 338 -4.03 -7.31 2.97
C ARG A 338 -3.67 -7.55 4.42
N HIS A 339 -3.05 -6.56 5.07
CA HIS A 339 -2.90 -6.56 6.52
C HIS A 339 -4.26 -6.25 7.15
N ARG A 340 -4.61 -6.97 8.21
CA ARG A 340 -5.72 -6.60 9.11
C ARG A 340 -5.24 -6.72 10.55
N SER A 341 -5.40 -5.67 11.36
CA SER A 341 -4.85 -5.65 12.73
C SER A 341 -5.36 -6.77 13.64
N SER A 342 -6.52 -7.37 13.37
CA SER A 342 -7.08 -8.50 14.14
C SER A 342 -6.78 -9.90 13.56
N TYR A 343 -6.38 -10.00 12.30
CA TYR A 343 -6.24 -11.28 11.57
C TYR A 343 -4.97 -12.02 11.99
N ARG A 344 -5.02 -13.33 12.25
CA ARG A 344 -3.86 -14.13 12.69
C ARG A 344 -3.64 -15.43 11.91
N PHE A 345 -4.28 -15.58 10.75
CA PHE A 345 -4.16 -16.77 9.88
C PHE A 345 -3.20 -16.53 8.68
N GLY A 346 -2.29 -15.55 8.78
CA GLY A 346 -1.28 -15.28 7.75
C GLY A 346 -0.12 -16.28 7.78
N ARG A 347 0.45 -16.58 6.61
CA ARG A 347 1.59 -17.50 6.48
C ARG A 347 2.78 -16.82 5.81
N TRP A 348 2.77 -16.71 4.48
CA TRP A 348 3.97 -16.39 3.70
C TRP A 348 4.49 -14.97 3.94
N PHE A 349 3.61 -14.05 4.38
CA PHE A 349 3.91 -12.64 4.65
C PHE A 349 3.86 -12.28 6.14
N GLY A 350 3.79 -13.26 7.04
CA GLY A 350 3.65 -13.06 8.48
C GLY A 350 2.19 -13.08 8.97
N PRO A 351 1.97 -13.10 10.30
CA PRO A 351 0.70 -13.55 10.91
C PRO A 351 -0.50 -12.66 10.61
N SER A 352 -0.31 -11.34 10.48
CA SER A 352 -1.37 -10.35 10.27
C SER A 352 -1.67 -10.02 8.80
N TRP A 353 -1.02 -10.73 7.86
CA TRP A 353 -1.23 -10.57 6.42
C TRP A 353 -2.04 -11.73 5.84
N SER A 354 -3.13 -11.41 5.16
CA SER A 354 -3.78 -12.33 4.21
C SER A 354 -3.18 -12.13 2.81
N SER A 355 -3.21 -13.14 1.94
CA SER A 355 -2.74 -13.03 0.55
C SER A 355 -3.38 -14.06 -0.37
N THR A 356 -3.43 -13.78 -1.68
CA THR A 356 -3.75 -14.76 -2.72
C THR A 356 -2.87 -16.03 -2.63
N LEU A 357 -1.63 -15.93 -2.15
CA LEU A 357 -0.72 -17.07 -1.94
C LEU A 357 -1.00 -17.86 -0.63
N ASP A 358 -1.70 -17.26 0.33
CA ASP A 358 -2.07 -17.86 1.61
C ASP A 358 -3.45 -18.56 1.57
N MET A 359 -4.19 -18.42 0.46
CA MET A 359 -5.54 -18.97 0.30
C MET A 359 -5.55 -20.49 0.41
N ARG A 360 -6.48 -21.02 1.22
CA ARG A 360 -6.53 -22.45 1.55
C ARG A 360 -7.88 -22.88 2.11
N VAL A 361 -8.06 -24.19 2.20
CA VAL A 361 -9.18 -24.83 2.88
C VAL A 361 -8.66 -25.70 4.03
N VAL A 362 -9.20 -25.44 5.22
CA VAL A 362 -8.96 -26.20 6.45
C VAL A 362 -10.13 -27.15 6.66
N ILE A 363 -9.85 -28.43 6.88
CA ILE A 363 -10.81 -29.53 6.93
C ILE A 363 -10.75 -30.12 8.34
N GLU A 364 -11.79 -29.84 9.13
CA GLU A 364 -11.94 -30.28 10.52
C GLU A 364 -13.09 -31.32 10.58
N ASP A 365 -13.25 -32.04 11.70
CA ASP A 365 -14.25 -33.12 11.79
C ASP A 365 -15.70 -32.64 11.49
N GLU A 366 -16.06 -31.45 11.96
CA GLU A 366 -17.43 -30.90 11.88
C GLU A 366 -17.63 -29.86 10.74
N THR A 367 -16.54 -29.27 10.24
CA THR A 367 -16.58 -28.14 9.31
C THR A 367 -15.46 -28.16 8.28
N VAL A 368 -15.66 -27.39 7.21
CA VAL A 368 -14.63 -27.08 6.22
C VAL A 368 -14.53 -25.56 6.12
N THR A 369 -13.42 -24.99 6.56
CA THR A 369 -13.22 -23.53 6.61
C THR A 369 -12.36 -23.07 5.45
N PHE A 370 -12.92 -22.20 4.61
CA PHE A 370 -12.16 -21.50 3.58
C PHE A 370 -11.53 -20.24 4.18
N ILE A 371 -10.20 -20.15 4.07
CA ILE A 371 -9.40 -18.97 4.42
C ILE A 371 -9.04 -18.28 3.10
N GLY A 372 -9.66 -17.13 2.86
CA GLY A 372 -9.59 -16.40 1.60
C GLY A 372 -8.64 -15.21 1.62
N GLU A 373 -8.55 -14.56 0.47
CA GLU A 373 -8.01 -13.20 0.35
C GLU A 373 -8.82 -12.20 1.21
N HIS A 374 -8.23 -11.03 1.50
CA HIS A 374 -8.79 -9.99 2.38
C HIS A 374 -9.07 -10.43 3.84
N GLY A 375 -8.56 -11.60 4.25
CA GLY A 375 -8.76 -12.17 5.59
C GLY A 375 -10.15 -12.76 5.81
N LEU A 376 -10.84 -13.11 4.72
CA LEU A 376 -12.17 -13.71 4.76
C LEU A 376 -12.11 -15.15 5.32
N LEU A 377 -13.00 -15.47 6.26
CA LEU A 377 -13.13 -16.81 6.85
C LEU A 377 -14.58 -17.33 6.68
N LEU A 378 -14.79 -18.28 5.77
CA LEU A 378 -16.11 -18.85 5.50
C LEU A 378 -16.19 -20.31 5.96
N VAL A 379 -17.11 -20.60 6.87
CA VAL A 379 -17.28 -21.94 7.47
C VAL A 379 -18.36 -22.72 6.72
N TYR A 380 -18.03 -23.88 6.17
CA TYR A 380 -18.98 -24.73 5.44
C TYR A 380 -19.28 -26.03 6.19
N PRO A 381 -20.46 -26.63 6.00
CA PRO A 381 -20.65 -28.04 6.32
C PRO A 381 -19.82 -28.92 5.36
N HIS A 382 -19.48 -30.13 5.79
CA HIS A 382 -19.00 -31.16 4.87
C HIS A 382 -20.01 -31.40 3.75
N ALA A 383 -19.53 -31.29 2.50
CA ALA A 383 -20.35 -31.45 1.31
C ALA A 383 -20.18 -32.85 0.70
N GLU A 384 -21.29 -33.45 0.28
CA GLU A 384 -21.22 -34.60 -0.64
C GLU A 384 -20.53 -34.17 -1.96
N PRO A 385 -19.75 -35.06 -2.61
CA PRO A 385 -19.15 -34.76 -3.90
C PRO A 385 -20.17 -34.26 -4.93
N GLY A 386 -19.83 -33.16 -5.61
CA GLY A 386 -20.65 -32.52 -6.64
C GLY A 386 -21.84 -31.69 -6.14
N LYS A 387 -22.16 -31.69 -4.82
CA LYS A 387 -23.25 -30.87 -4.27
C LYS A 387 -22.71 -29.54 -3.70
N PRO A 388 -23.14 -28.37 -4.21
CA PRO A 388 -22.74 -27.08 -3.66
C PRO A 388 -23.46 -26.80 -2.32
N VAL A 389 -22.72 -26.25 -1.36
CA VAL A 389 -23.22 -25.80 -0.04
C VAL A 389 -22.88 -24.33 0.20
N LEU A 390 -23.68 -23.65 1.03
CA LEU A 390 -23.47 -22.26 1.46
C LEU A 390 -22.74 -22.21 2.81
N PRO A 391 -22.08 -21.09 3.16
CA PRO A 391 -21.41 -20.94 4.44
C PRO A 391 -22.43 -20.82 5.59
N ARG A 392 -22.07 -21.34 6.77
CA ARG A 392 -22.86 -21.34 8.00
C ARG A 392 -22.85 -19.97 8.69
N ASN A 393 -21.74 -19.24 8.64
CA ASN A 393 -21.54 -17.94 9.31
C ASN A 393 -22.11 -16.73 8.54
N GLY A 394 -22.76 -16.95 7.39
CA GLY A 394 -23.52 -15.92 6.68
C GLY A 394 -22.66 -14.89 5.94
N GLY A 395 -23.27 -13.72 5.64
CA GLY A 395 -22.64 -12.67 4.84
C GLY A 395 -22.50 -13.05 3.37
N GLN A 396 -21.38 -13.69 3.01
CA GLN A 396 -21.11 -14.11 1.64
C GLN A 396 -21.96 -15.32 1.22
N ARG A 397 -22.22 -15.43 -0.09
CA ARG A 397 -22.96 -16.54 -0.69
C ARG A 397 -22.13 -17.37 -1.67
N TRP A 398 -20.82 -17.37 -1.48
CA TRP A 398 -19.90 -18.19 -2.27
C TRP A 398 -20.13 -19.66 -1.92
N THR A 399 -20.38 -20.49 -2.93
CA THR A 399 -20.69 -21.90 -2.71
C THR A 399 -19.42 -22.74 -2.65
N MET A 400 -19.31 -23.61 -1.66
CA MET A 400 -18.28 -24.64 -1.63
C MET A 400 -18.82 -25.93 -2.25
N THR A 401 -18.02 -26.62 -3.07
CA THR A 401 -18.35 -27.94 -3.62
C THR A 401 -17.16 -28.87 -3.44
N ARG A 402 -17.39 -30.06 -2.86
CA ARG A 402 -16.37 -31.12 -2.82
C ARG A 402 -16.31 -31.83 -4.18
N THR A 403 -15.13 -32.15 -4.66
CA THR A 403 -14.91 -32.87 -5.92
C THR A 403 -14.91 -34.40 -5.70
N GLU A 404 -15.11 -35.18 -6.77
CA GLU A 404 -15.00 -36.65 -6.71
C GLU A 404 -13.57 -37.11 -6.33
N ALA A 405 -12.55 -36.31 -6.68
CA ALA A 405 -11.15 -36.55 -6.33
C ALA A 405 -10.80 -36.15 -4.88
N GLY A 406 -11.77 -35.66 -4.10
CA GLY A 406 -11.59 -35.30 -2.69
C GLY A 406 -11.19 -33.85 -2.41
N GLY A 407 -10.63 -33.13 -3.39
CA GLY A 407 -10.37 -31.69 -3.32
C GLY A 407 -11.64 -30.83 -3.30
N TYR A 408 -11.51 -29.53 -3.08
CA TYR A 408 -12.62 -28.59 -2.90
C TYR A 408 -12.59 -27.44 -3.92
N ARG A 409 -13.76 -26.83 -4.15
CA ARG A 409 -13.90 -25.60 -4.95
C ARG A 409 -14.77 -24.60 -4.21
N VAL A 410 -14.37 -23.33 -4.20
CA VAL A 410 -15.19 -22.21 -3.74
C VAL A 410 -15.52 -21.35 -4.97
N HIS A 411 -16.79 -21.01 -5.16
CA HIS A 411 -17.25 -20.24 -6.32
C HIS A 411 -17.90 -18.92 -5.87
N ASP A 412 -17.36 -17.79 -6.35
CA ASP A 412 -18.03 -16.49 -6.30
C ASP A 412 -18.94 -16.33 -7.53
N PRO A 413 -20.27 -16.34 -7.36
CA PRO A 413 -21.22 -16.19 -8.46
C PRO A 413 -21.48 -14.73 -8.87
N GLU A 414 -20.88 -13.73 -8.20
CA GLU A 414 -20.91 -12.33 -8.64
C GLU A 414 -19.80 -12.04 -9.65
N ARG A 415 -18.55 -12.40 -9.28
CA ARG A 415 -17.36 -12.27 -10.14
C ARG A 415 -17.21 -13.42 -11.16
N GLU A 416 -18.02 -14.47 -11.05
CA GLU A 416 -17.96 -15.71 -11.84
C GLU A 416 -16.59 -16.43 -11.76
N LEU A 417 -15.93 -16.32 -10.61
CA LEU A 417 -14.64 -16.94 -10.33
C LEU A 417 -14.80 -18.22 -9.52
N THR A 418 -13.86 -19.15 -9.69
CA THR A 418 -13.76 -20.38 -8.88
C THR A 418 -12.32 -20.57 -8.42
N TRP A 419 -12.12 -20.62 -7.10
CA TRP A 419 -10.87 -21.05 -6.48
C TRP A 419 -10.92 -22.58 -6.27
N HIS A 420 -9.83 -23.26 -6.61
CA HIS A 420 -9.70 -24.73 -6.53
C HIS A 420 -8.65 -25.10 -5.48
N PHE A 421 -8.93 -26.14 -4.71
CA PHE A 421 -8.11 -26.66 -3.61
C PHE A 421 -7.98 -28.17 -3.83
N ASP A 422 -7.09 -28.53 -4.76
CA ASP A 422 -6.74 -29.91 -5.10
C ASP A 422 -5.41 -30.27 -4.42
N ALA A 423 -5.26 -31.52 -3.97
CA ALA A 423 -4.04 -31.99 -3.30
C ALA A 423 -2.78 -31.75 -4.15
N ALA A 424 -1.75 -31.15 -3.55
CA ALA A 424 -0.49 -30.83 -4.21
C ALA A 424 0.30 -32.12 -4.49
N PRO A 425 0.58 -32.47 -5.76
CA PRO A 425 1.27 -33.72 -6.09
C PRO A 425 2.66 -33.87 -5.44
N ALA A 426 3.35 -32.75 -5.22
CA ALA A 426 4.67 -32.71 -4.58
C ALA A 426 4.62 -33.09 -3.07
N LEU A 427 3.47 -32.93 -2.42
CA LEU A 427 3.26 -33.29 -1.00
C LEU A 427 2.83 -34.75 -0.80
N GLY A 428 2.60 -35.52 -1.87
CA GLY A 428 2.21 -36.93 -1.76
C GLY A 428 0.90 -37.20 -0.99
N GLY A 429 0.04 -36.18 -0.85
CA GLY A 429 -1.20 -36.24 -0.06
C GLY A 429 -1.07 -35.87 1.43
N LEU A 430 0.09 -35.36 1.87
CA LEU A 430 0.30 -34.88 3.25
C LEU A 430 -0.66 -33.74 3.62
N ASP A 431 -0.91 -32.82 2.70
CA ASP A 431 -1.91 -31.75 2.82
C ASP A 431 -3.32 -32.28 3.12
N THR A 432 -3.72 -33.33 2.41
CA THR A 432 -5.03 -33.99 2.56
C THR A 432 -5.12 -34.73 3.89
N LEU A 433 -4.02 -35.36 4.34
CA LEU A 433 -3.93 -36.05 5.62
C LEU A 433 -4.00 -35.06 6.81
N LEU A 434 -3.37 -33.90 6.67
CA LEU A 434 -3.37 -32.81 7.66
C LEU A 434 -4.63 -31.93 7.58
N GLY A 435 -5.55 -32.20 6.66
CA GLY A 435 -6.75 -31.40 6.46
C GLY A 435 -6.47 -29.96 6.02
N ASN A 436 -5.35 -29.69 5.34
CA ASN A 436 -4.90 -28.33 5.04
C ASN A 436 -4.46 -28.20 3.58
N VAL A 437 -5.40 -27.82 2.70
CA VAL A 437 -5.19 -27.83 1.24
C VAL A 437 -5.07 -26.39 0.72
N ALA A 438 -3.88 -26.04 0.24
CA ALA A 438 -3.59 -24.74 -0.36
C ALA A 438 -4.27 -24.56 -1.72
N ILE A 439 -4.39 -23.32 -2.18
CA ILE A 439 -4.96 -22.99 -3.49
C ILE A 439 -4.19 -23.63 -4.65
N SER A 440 -4.84 -24.47 -5.45
CA SER A 440 -4.25 -25.11 -6.63
C SER A 440 -4.44 -24.28 -7.90
N ALA A 441 -5.57 -23.55 -8.00
CA ALA A 441 -5.90 -22.73 -9.16
C ALA A 441 -7.01 -21.70 -8.93
N ILE A 442 -7.09 -20.73 -9.85
CA ILE A 442 -8.26 -19.85 -10.05
C ILE A 442 -8.74 -20.04 -11.49
N THR A 443 -10.06 -20.12 -11.71
CA THR A 443 -10.65 -20.12 -13.06
C THR A 443 -11.84 -19.17 -13.18
N ASP A 444 -12.04 -18.62 -14.38
CA ASP A 444 -13.26 -17.89 -14.75
C ASP A 444 -14.29 -18.80 -15.46
N ARG A 445 -15.44 -18.21 -15.86
CA ARG A 445 -16.48 -18.87 -16.67
C ARG A 445 -16.02 -19.40 -18.05
N HIS A 446 -14.89 -18.92 -18.57
CA HIS A 446 -14.32 -19.34 -19.86
C HIS A 446 -13.23 -20.40 -19.72
N HIS A 447 -12.99 -20.87 -18.48
CA HIS A 447 -11.92 -21.81 -18.13
C HIS A 447 -10.51 -21.27 -18.41
N ASN A 448 -10.34 -19.95 -18.51
CA ASN A 448 -9.03 -19.34 -18.28
C ASN A 448 -8.57 -19.74 -16.88
N ARG A 449 -7.27 -20.00 -16.71
CA ARG A 449 -6.76 -20.63 -15.49
C ARG A 449 -5.43 -20.06 -15.05
N ILE A 450 -5.39 -19.60 -13.80
CA ILE A 450 -4.17 -19.42 -13.01
C ILE A 450 -3.94 -20.75 -12.27
N ARG A 451 -2.72 -21.27 -12.24
CA ARG A 451 -2.33 -22.45 -11.45
C ARG A 451 -1.15 -22.13 -10.56
N PHE A 452 -1.20 -22.60 -9.31
CA PHE A 452 -0.13 -22.47 -8.33
C PHE A 452 0.61 -23.82 -8.22
N ARG A 453 1.93 -23.76 -8.09
CA ARG A 453 2.80 -24.93 -7.93
C ARG A 453 3.57 -24.81 -6.62
N TYR A 454 3.67 -25.92 -5.92
CA TYR A 454 4.34 -26.07 -4.64
C TYR A 454 5.47 -27.09 -4.74
N ASP A 455 6.46 -26.98 -3.87
CA ASP A 455 7.50 -28.00 -3.66
C ASP A 455 7.07 -29.06 -2.62
N SER A 456 8.01 -29.92 -2.22
CA SER A 456 7.80 -31.00 -1.24
C SER A 456 7.65 -30.52 0.21
N ASP A 457 8.00 -29.26 0.51
CA ASP A 457 7.78 -28.64 1.81
C ASP A 457 6.51 -27.78 1.82
N GLY A 458 5.77 -27.74 0.70
CA GLY A 458 4.52 -27.00 0.56
C GLY A 458 4.72 -25.52 0.27
N ALA A 459 5.93 -25.07 -0.06
CA ALA A 459 6.22 -23.68 -0.37
C ALA A 459 5.87 -23.36 -1.84
N PRO A 460 5.24 -22.21 -2.13
CA PRO A 460 4.90 -21.81 -3.50
C PRO A 460 6.18 -21.48 -4.28
N VAL A 461 6.35 -22.11 -5.45
CA VAL A 461 7.54 -21.95 -6.30
C VAL A 461 7.23 -21.32 -7.66
N GLU A 462 6.03 -21.51 -8.20
CA GLU A 462 5.64 -20.97 -9.50
C GLU A 462 4.13 -20.77 -9.63
N ILE A 463 3.74 -19.71 -10.33
CA ILE A 463 2.37 -19.47 -10.79
C ILE A 463 2.39 -19.45 -12.32
N THR A 464 1.46 -20.16 -12.95
CA THR A 464 1.31 -20.19 -14.42
C THR A 464 -0.09 -19.73 -14.83
N HIS A 465 -0.19 -19.00 -15.94
CA HIS A 465 -1.46 -18.50 -16.47
C HIS A 465 -1.76 -19.05 -17.87
N SER A 466 -3.03 -19.32 -18.17
CA SER A 466 -3.48 -19.74 -19.51
C SER A 466 -3.17 -18.71 -20.62
N GLY A 467 -3.01 -17.42 -20.25
CA GLY A 467 -2.51 -16.38 -21.17
C GLY A 467 -0.99 -16.39 -21.42
N GLY A 468 -0.26 -17.38 -20.90
CA GLY A 468 1.18 -17.56 -21.12
C GLY A 468 2.10 -16.96 -20.05
N TYR A 469 1.58 -16.20 -19.08
CA TYR A 469 2.39 -15.68 -17.98
C TYR A 469 2.93 -16.79 -17.09
N ARG A 470 4.18 -16.63 -16.64
CA ARG A 470 4.81 -17.42 -15.59
C ARG A 470 5.42 -16.47 -14.57
N VAL A 471 5.17 -16.73 -13.30
CA VAL A 471 5.70 -15.96 -12.17
C VAL A 471 6.43 -16.92 -11.26
N ARG A 472 7.73 -16.73 -11.10
CA ARG A 472 8.54 -17.48 -10.14
C ARG A 472 8.37 -16.85 -8.77
N VAL A 473 8.10 -17.70 -7.78
CA VAL A 473 8.05 -17.33 -6.37
C VAL A 473 9.34 -17.83 -5.73
N THR A 474 9.97 -16.99 -4.92
CA THR A 474 11.17 -17.35 -4.15
C THR A 474 10.79 -17.36 -2.68
N THR A 475 11.13 -18.44 -2.00
CA THR A 475 10.81 -18.70 -0.60
C THR A 475 12.09 -18.99 0.19
N ASP A 476 12.10 -18.60 1.47
CA ASP A 476 13.17 -18.90 2.43
C ASP A 476 12.57 -18.90 3.85
N ASP A 477 13.03 -19.79 4.72
CA ASP A 477 12.61 -19.94 6.14
C ASP A 477 11.07 -19.82 6.37
N GLY A 478 10.27 -20.42 5.47
CA GLY A 478 8.80 -20.38 5.54
C GLY A 478 8.15 -19.04 5.17
N ARG A 479 8.85 -18.15 4.45
CA ARG A 479 8.33 -16.86 3.96
C ARG A 479 8.57 -16.69 2.46
N VAL A 480 7.74 -15.88 1.79
CA VAL A 480 7.99 -15.47 0.40
C VAL A 480 8.93 -14.26 0.40
N THR A 481 10.13 -14.43 -0.15
CA THR A 481 11.19 -13.40 -0.18
C THR A 481 11.27 -12.67 -1.52
N GLY A 482 10.65 -13.19 -2.59
CA GLY A 482 10.58 -12.46 -3.85
C GLY A 482 9.63 -13.03 -4.90
N LEU A 483 9.18 -12.15 -5.80
CA LEU A 483 8.38 -12.46 -6.97
C LEU A 483 9.10 -11.97 -8.23
N ALA A 484 9.19 -12.82 -9.25
CA ALA A 484 9.78 -12.47 -10.55
C ALA A 484 8.93 -12.98 -11.72
N VAL A 485 8.69 -12.12 -12.72
CA VAL A 485 8.03 -12.53 -13.97
C VAL A 485 9.05 -13.20 -14.87
N VAL A 486 8.72 -14.39 -15.38
CA VAL A 486 9.58 -15.17 -16.27
C VAL A 486 9.28 -14.78 -17.72
N GLY A 487 10.24 -14.14 -18.37
CA GLY A 487 10.27 -13.91 -19.82
C GLY A 487 11.21 -14.88 -20.54
N THR A 488 11.10 -14.92 -21.86
CA THR A 488 12.10 -15.54 -22.75
C THR A 488 12.89 -14.44 -23.46
N ASP A 489 14.19 -14.64 -23.68
CA ASP A 489 14.95 -13.75 -24.57
C ASP A 489 14.60 -14.07 -26.05
N PRO A 490 13.98 -13.15 -26.81
CA PRO A 490 13.67 -13.38 -28.22
C PRO A 490 14.92 -13.41 -29.12
N ASN A 491 16.09 -13.02 -28.62
CA ASN A 491 17.35 -12.99 -29.39
C ASN A 491 18.17 -14.28 -29.27
N LEU A 492 17.83 -15.15 -28.33
CA LEU A 492 18.39 -16.49 -28.24
C LEU A 492 17.53 -17.44 -29.09
N SER A 493 17.94 -17.64 -30.34
CA SER A 493 17.33 -18.66 -31.19
C SER A 493 17.43 -20.05 -30.54
N PRO A 494 16.41 -20.91 -30.70
CA PRO A 494 16.58 -22.34 -30.47
C PRO A 494 17.78 -22.81 -31.29
N SER A 495 18.70 -23.54 -30.68
CA SER A 495 19.86 -24.09 -31.38
C SER A 495 19.41 -24.99 -32.54
N ASP A 496 20.16 -24.96 -33.66
CA ASP A 496 19.72 -25.50 -34.95
C ASP A 496 19.29 -26.98 -34.91
N GLY A 497 17.98 -27.20 -34.82
CA GLY A 497 17.18 -28.15 -35.62
C GLY A 497 17.61 -29.62 -35.73
N SER A 498 18.50 -30.13 -34.88
CA SER A 498 19.14 -31.45 -35.05
C SER A 498 19.05 -32.40 -33.85
N ALA A 499 18.07 -32.19 -32.97
CA ALA A 499 17.65 -33.19 -31.98
C ALA A 499 16.20 -33.62 -32.29
N GLU A 500 16.02 -34.90 -32.63
CA GLU A 500 14.68 -35.49 -32.74
C GLU A 500 13.98 -35.41 -31.38
N ALA A 501 12.73 -34.94 -31.37
CA ALA A 501 11.98 -34.72 -30.14
C ALA A 501 11.65 -36.05 -29.45
N SER A 502 12.42 -36.39 -28.41
CA SER A 502 12.04 -37.44 -27.47
C SER A 502 10.86 -36.95 -26.61
N PRO A 503 9.78 -37.74 -26.39
CA PRO A 503 8.58 -37.25 -25.71
C PRO A 503 8.76 -36.91 -24.22
N ASP A 504 9.83 -37.41 -23.59
CA ASP A 504 10.02 -37.43 -22.13
C ASP A 504 11.22 -36.59 -21.65
N ALA A 505 11.54 -35.49 -22.34
CA ALA A 505 12.61 -34.56 -21.93
C ALA A 505 12.06 -33.15 -21.65
N ASP A 506 12.24 -32.67 -20.42
CA ASP A 506 11.96 -31.29 -20.03
C ASP A 506 12.71 -30.31 -20.94
N ALA A 507 11.96 -29.40 -21.59
CA ALA A 507 12.53 -28.43 -22.53
C ALA A 507 13.32 -27.34 -21.79
N VAL A 508 14.63 -27.53 -21.66
CA VAL A 508 15.58 -26.56 -21.08
C VAL A 508 16.63 -26.18 -22.12
N ASP A 509 16.44 -25.03 -22.79
CA ASP A 509 17.46 -23.97 -23.01
C ASP A 509 16.97 -22.93 -24.03
N ALA A 510 15.96 -22.16 -23.64
CA ALA A 510 15.93 -20.74 -23.98
C ALA A 510 16.26 -19.99 -22.67
N ALA A 511 17.26 -19.10 -22.66
CA ALA A 511 17.63 -18.43 -21.42
C ALA A 511 16.45 -17.61 -20.89
N GLN A 512 15.97 -17.99 -19.72
CA GLN A 512 14.83 -17.34 -19.08
C GLN A 512 15.29 -16.02 -18.46
N ILE A 513 14.61 -14.93 -18.81
CA ILE A 513 14.83 -13.62 -18.20
C ILE A 513 13.92 -13.55 -16.98
N LEU A 514 14.50 -13.51 -15.77
CA LEU A 514 13.76 -13.27 -14.54
C LEU A 514 13.72 -11.76 -14.26
N THR A 515 12.54 -11.15 -14.42
CA THR A 515 12.30 -9.74 -14.06
C THR A 515 11.74 -9.68 -12.65
N GLN A 516 12.56 -9.31 -11.67
CA GLN A 516 12.11 -9.14 -10.28
C GLN A 516 11.09 -8.01 -10.18
N VAL A 517 9.92 -8.28 -9.58
CA VAL A 517 8.83 -7.28 -9.42
C VAL A 517 8.65 -6.82 -7.97
N ARG A 518 8.95 -7.70 -7.00
CA ARG A 518 8.91 -7.45 -5.56
C ARG A 518 9.98 -8.28 -4.84
N THR A 519 10.58 -7.73 -3.79
CA THR A 519 11.31 -8.49 -2.76
C THR A 519 10.81 -8.10 -1.37
N PHE A 520 10.89 -9.04 -0.43
CA PHE A 520 10.29 -8.97 0.89
C PHE A 520 11.35 -9.33 1.94
N ALA A 521 11.42 -8.57 3.04
CA ALA A 521 12.35 -8.84 4.14
C ALA A 521 11.63 -8.91 5.48
N TYR A 522 12.11 -9.79 6.36
CA TYR A 522 11.43 -10.21 7.57
C TYR A 522 12.32 -10.09 8.81
N GLU A 523 11.70 -9.77 9.94
CA GLU A 523 12.31 -9.83 11.28
C GLU A 523 11.34 -10.53 12.22
N ALA A 524 11.82 -11.47 13.05
CA ALA A 524 10.99 -12.30 13.93
C ALA A 524 9.76 -12.98 13.28
N GLY A 525 9.77 -13.16 11.95
CA GLY A 525 8.67 -13.73 11.17
C GLY A 525 7.65 -12.71 10.64
N GLU A 526 7.76 -11.44 11.02
CA GLU A 526 6.96 -10.31 10.52
C GLU A 526 7.59 -9.68 9.28
N LEU A 527 6.76 -9.21 8.34
CA LEU A 527 7.24 -8.51 7.15
C LEU A 527 7.60 -7.06 7.48
N VAL A 528 8.90 -6.75 7.58
CA VAL A 528 9.40 -5.42 7.96
C VAL A 528 9.77 -4.52 6.77
N SER A 529 9.93 -5.07 5.57
CA SER A 529 10.01 -4.23 4.36
C SER A 529 9.63 -4.93 3.05
N VAL A 530 9.19 -4.12 2.08
CA VAL A 530 8.89 -4.51 0.70
C VAL A 530 9.64 -3.57 -0.24
N THR A 531 10.38 -4.12 -1.19
CA THR A 531 11.06 -3.36 -2.24
C THR A 531 10.46 -3.68 -3.61
N ASN A 532 10.17 -2.66 -4.40
CA ASN A 532 9.60 -2.82 -5.74
C ASN A 532 10.66 -2.95 -6.84
N ALA A 533 10.23 -3.18 -8.08
CA ALA A 533 11.09 -3.36 -9.26
C ALA A 533 12.08 -2.21 -9.55
N VAL A 534 11.83 -0.99 -9.06
CA VAL A 534 12.72 0.18 -9.23
C VAL A 534 13.62 0.44 -8.02
N GLY A 535 13.58 -0.42 -7.00
CA GLY A 535 14.38 -0.31 -5.78
C GLY A 535 13.82 0.64 -4.73
N ALA A 536 12.59 1.14 -4.90
CA ALA A 536 11.90 1.88 -3.85
C ALA A 536 11.37 0.91 -2.79
N THR A 537 11.64 1.22 -1.52
CA THR A 537 11.37 0.34 -0.37
C THR A 537 10.40 1.02 0.59
N THR A 538 9.38 0.28 1.02
CA THR A 538 8.50 0.63 2.13
C THR A 538 8.88 -0.22 3.35
N HIS A 539 9.00 0.41 4.52
CA HIS A 539 9.25 -0.23 5.80
C HIS A 539 7.97 -0.29 6.63
N TYR A 540 7.83 -1.33 7.45
CA TYR A 540 6.70 -1.55 8.36
C TYR A 540 7.21 -1.76 9.79
N SER A 541 6.45 -1.30 10.79
CA SER A 541 6.68 -1.58 12.21
C SER A 541 5.43 -2.19 12.84
N TYR A 542 5.63 -3.05 13.84
CA TYR A 542 4.56 -3.75 14.54
C TYR A 542 4.62 -3.50 16.06
N ASP A 543 3.65 -4.04 16.79
CA ASP A 543 3.70 -4.25 18.23
C ASP A 543 3.77 -5.76 18.56
N ASP A 544 3.91 -6.10 19.85
CA ASP A 544 3.99 -7.49 20.32
C ASP A 544 2.74 -8.34 19.98
N ALA A 545 1.64 -7.71 19.55
CA ALA A 545 0.45 -8.40 19.08
C ALA A 545 0.44 -8.64 17.56
N HIS A 546 1.48 -8.24 16.83
CA HIS A 546 1.59 -8.22 15.36
C HIS A 546 0.67 -7.23 14.64
N ARG A 547 0.23 -6.15 15.32
CA ARG A 547 -0.53 -5.06 14.69
C ARG A 547 0.43 -4.05 14.09
N LEU A 548 0.25 -3.67 12.83
CA LEU A 548 1.09 -2.68 12.17
C LEU A 548 0.93 -1.30 12.84
N THR A 549 1.97 -0.88 13.58
CA THR A 549 2.04 0.40 14.32
C THR A 549 2.48 1.56 13.42
N GLY A 550 3.06 1.28 12.26
CA GLY A 550 3.32 2.31 11.26
C GLY A 550 4.00 1.78 10.01
N TRP A 551 4.03 2.61 8.98
CA TRP A 551 4.76 2.36 7.74
C TRP A 551 5.53 3.59 7.29
N THR A 552 6.59 3.43 6.51
CA THR A 552 7.33 4.55 5.92
C THR A 552 7.82 4.20 4.51
N ASP A 553 7.47 5.01 3.51
CA ASP A 553 7.84 4.78 2.11
C ASP A 553 9.23 5.33 1.75
N SER A 554 9.65 5.12 0.49
CA SER A 554 10.94 5.58 -0.03
C SER A 554 11.09 7.10 -0.12
N ASN A 555 9.99 7.85 -0.06
CA ASN A 555 9.96 9.31 -0.09
C ASN A 555 9.96 9.90 1.32
N GLY A 556 9.91 9.05 2.36
CA GLY A 556 9.81 9.45 3.76
C GLY A 556 8.39 9.78 4.20
N ASN A 557 7.36 9.50 3.40
CA ASN A 557 5.97 9.56 3.86
C ASN A 557 5.78 8.47 4.91
N ARG A 558 5.16 8.82 6.03
CA ARG A 558 4.93 7.91 7.15
C ARG A 558 3.49 8.00 7.62
N MET A 559 2.99 6.86 8.10
CA MET A 559 1.80 6.76 8.94
C MET A 559 2.16 6.06 10.25
N VAL A 560 1.53 6.45 11.36
CA VAL A 560 1.63 5.79 12.67
C VAL A 560 0.23 5.58 13.23
N ASN A 561 -0.07 4.35 13.62
CA ASN A 561 -1.33 3.92 14.23
C ASN A 561 -1.16 3.79 15.74
N THR A 562 -2.04 4.42 16.52
CA THR A 562 -2.19 4.17 17.96
C THR A 562 -3.43 3.31 18.18
N TYR A 563 -3.28 2.19 18.88
CA TYR A 563 -4.37 1.28 19.18
C TYR A 563 -4.85 1.37 20.63
N ASP A 564 -6.11 1.03 20.88
CA ASP A 564 -6.63 0.73 22.22
C ASP A 564 -6.38 -0.73 22.65
N ASP A 565 -6.82 -1.03 23.88
CA ASP A 565 -6.75 -2.37 24.50
C ASP A 565 -7.64 -3.42 23.78
N GLU A 566 -8.64 -2.99 23.00
CA GLU A 566 -9.55 -3.86 22.25
C GLU A 566 -9.02 -4.24 20.85
N GLY A 567 -7.97 -3.57 20.37
CA GLY A 567 -7.41 -3.82 19.03
C GLY A 567 -7.67 -2.73 18.00
N ARG A 568 -8.38 -1.65 18.37
CA ARG A 568 -8.90 -0.64 17.45
C ARG A 568 -7.98 0.57 17.32
N VAL A 569 -7.88 1.14 16.13
CA VAL A 569 -7.12 2.38 15.89
C VAL A 569 -7.87 3.57 16.49
N VAL A 570 -7.34 4.17 17.56
CA VAL A 570 -7.93 5.38 18.18
C VAL A 570 -7.32 6.67 17.64
N ALA A 571 -6.11 6.61 17.08
CA ALA A 571 -5.50 7.75 16.41
C ALA A 571 -4.54 7.33 15.29
N GLN A 572 -4.45 8.15 14.26
CA GLN A 572 -3.50 8.07 13.17
C GLN A 572 -2.72 9.37 13.06
N HIS A 573 -1.42 9.25 12.76
CA HIS A 573 -0.52 10.39 12.62
C HIS A 573 0.33 10.23 11.36
N GLY A 574 0.16 11.15 10.41
CA GLY A 574 0.98 11.23 9.22
C GLY A 574 2.03 12.34 9.30
N ASN A 575 2.74 12.56 8.18
CA ASN A 575 3.76 13.60 8.10
C ASN A 575 3.15 15.01 8.22
N SER A 576 3.77 15.88 9.01
CA SER A 576 3.39 17.31 9.12
C SER A 576 1.91 17.55 9.48
N ASN A 577 1.30 16.61 10.22
CA ASN A 577 -0.13 16.54 10.56
C ASN A 577 -1.08 16.26 9.39
N ILE A 578 -0.56 16.03 8.18
CA ILE A 578 -1.34 15.56 7.03
C ILE A 578 -1.69 14.09 7.28
N LEU A 579 -2.95 13.69 7.02
CA LEU A 579 -3.50 12.37 7.38
C LEU A 579 -3.53 12.07 8.89
N ASN A 580 -3.53 13.10 9.75
CA ASN A 580 -3.91 12.89 11.15
C ASN A 580 -5.42 12.57 11.23
N ALA A 581 -5.79 11.59 12.06
CA ALA A 581 -7.18 11.28 12.35
C ALA A 581 -7.35 10.75 13.78
N THR A 582 -8.54 10.91 14.37
CA THR A 582 -8.91 10.29 15.65
C THR A 582 -10.27 9.61 15.56
N PHE A 583 -10.44 8.54 16.33
CA PHE A 583 -11.62 7.67 16.28
C PHE A 583 -12.19 7.44 17.69
N ASP A 584 -13.44 7.86 17.91
CA ASP A 584 -14.19 7.57 19.14
C ASP A 584 -15.24 6.48 18.88
N TYR A 585 -15.09 5.33 19.54
CA TYR A 585 -15.97 4.16 19.39
C TYR A 585 -17.02 4.09 20.50
N PHE A 586 -18.26 3.77 20.13
CA PHE A 586 -19.39 3.57 21.03
C PHE A 586 -20.19 2.34 20.60
N THR A 587 -20.44 1.41 21.52
CA THR A 587 -21.30 0.24 21.26
C THR A 587 -22.41 0.19 22.31
N THR A 588 -23.63 -0.23 21.92
CA THR A 588 -24.71 -0.46 22.89
C THR A 588 -24.40 -1.69 23.75
N GLY A 589 -24.91 -1.75 24.99
CA GLY A 589 -24.61 -2.86 25.91
C GLY A 589 -25.10 -4.25 25.48
N ASP A 590 -25.84 -4.32 24.37
CA ASP A 590 -26.33 -5.55 23.72
C ASP A 590 -25.67 -5.80 22.34
N ASN A 591 -24.69 -5.00 21.94
CA ASN A 591 -24.03 -4.99 20.63
C ASN A 591 -25.00 -4.89 19.42
N SER A 592 -26.22 -4.37 19.62
CA SER A 592 -27.18 -4.19 18.51
C SER A 592 -26.82 -3.03 17.58
N LEU A 593 -26.08 -2.04 18.08
CA LEU A 593 -25.61 -0.87 17.35
C LEU A 593 -24.17 -0.53 17.72
N HIS A 594 -23.37 -0.23 16.69
CA HIS A 594 -22.04 0.37 16.81
C HIS A 594 -22.07 1.79 16.24
N ARG A 595 -21.32 2.71 16.82
CA ARG A 595 -21.18 4.08 16.33
C ARG A 595 -19.74 4.53 16.49
N THR A 596 -19.22 5.15 15.43
CA THR A 596 -17.85 5.67 15.38
C THR A 596 -17.89 7.14 14.99
N ILE A 597 -17.12 7.98 15.68
CA ILE A 597 -16.86 9.36 15.27
C ILE A 597 -15.43 9.41 14.75
N HIS A 598 -15.26 9.66 13.45
CA HIS A 598 -13.97 9.95 12.84
C HIS A 598 -13.80 11.46 12.79
N THR A 599 -12.66 11.96 13.27
CA THR A 599 -12.29 13.38 13.14
C THR A 599 -11.02 13.47 12.31
N ASP A 600 -11.09 14.22 11.20
CA ASP A 600 -9.98 14.36 10.26
C ASP A 600 -8.90 15.38 10.72
N SER A 601 -7.85 15.52 9.91
CA SER A 601 -6.73 16.45 10.16
C SER A 601 -7.12 17.94 10.19
N LEU A 602 -8.32 18.29 9.71
CA LEU A 602 -8.88 19.65 9.76
C LEU A 602 -9.80 19.86 10.97
N GLY A 603 -10.04 18.81 11.77
CA GLY A 603 -10.99 18.82 12.89
C GLY A 603 -12.45 18.62 12.46
N ALA A 604 -12.72 18.19 11.23
CA ALA A 604 -14.06 17.91 10.75
C ALA A 604 -14.49 16.51 11.20
N ALA A 605 -15.60 16.43 11.94
CA ALA A 605 -16.09 15.19 12.53
C ALA A 605 -17.22 14.57 11.69
N THR A 606 -17.06 13.30 11.29
CA THR A 606 -18.08 12.49 10.63
C THR A 606 -18.52 11.37 11.57
N THR A 607 -19.83 11.19 11.76
CA THR A 607 -20.38 10.10 12.58
C THR A 607 -20.89 8.99 11.69
N PHE A 608 -20.50 7.75 11.97
CA PHE A 608 -20.98 6.53 11.32
C PHE A 608 -21.74 5.67 12.33
N VAL A 609 -22.86 5.08 11.93
CA VAL A 609 -23.69 4.18 12.75
C VAL A 609 -23.92 2.89 11.99
N PHE A 610 -23.65 1.76 12.65
CA PHE A 610 -23.74 0.42 12.09
C PHE A 610 -24.74 -0.44 12.86
N ASN A 611 -25.36 -1.39 12.17
CA ASN A 611 -26.13 -2.45 12.82
C ASN A 611 -25.22 -3.60 13.31
N ALA A 612 -25.80 -4.58 14.00
CA ALA A 612 -25.10 -5.77 14.49
C ALA A 612 -24.37 -6.61 13.42
N ASP A 613 -24.68 -6.43 12.12
CA ASP A 613 -23.97 -7.05 10.99
C ASP A 613 -22.87 -6.15 10.40
N LEU A 614 -22.49 -5.08 11.14
CA LEU A 614 -21.47 -4.09 10.78
C LEU A 614 -21.76 -3.29 9.49
N ARG A 615 -23.04 -3.17 9.10
CA ARG A 615 -23.47 -2.40 7.92
C ARG A 615 -23.83 -0.97 8.28
N LEU A 616 -23.33 -0.01 7.50
CA LEU A 616 -23.54 1.44 7.69
C LEU A 616 -25.00 1.86 7.47
N ILE A 617 -25.76 2.04 8.55
CA ILE A 617 -27.20 2.40 8.49
C ILE A 617 -27.47 3.91 8.62
N GLU A 618 -26.58 4.70 9.23
CA GLU A 618 -26.64 6.17 9.25
C GLU A 618 -25.22 6.76 9.20
N GLN A 619 -25.02 7.75 8.32
CA GLN A 619 -23.84 8.60 8.28
C GLN A 619 -24.27 10.05 8.51
N ILE A 620 -23.53 10.77 9.34
CA ILE A 620 -23.73 12.20 9.63
C ILE A 620 -22.46 12.93 9.23
N ASP A 621 -22.55 13.82 8.26
CA ASP A 621 -21.41 14.61 7.78
C ASP A 621 -21.05 15.76 8.75
N PRO A 622 -19.90 16.44 8.56
CA PRO A 622 -19.49 17.57 9.40
C PRO A 622 -20.43 18.79 9.39
N SER A 623 -21.37 18.87 8.43
CA SER A 623 -22.42 19.90 8.41
C SER A 623 -23.68 19.50 9.20
N GLY A 624 -23.76 18.23 9.62
CA GLY A 624 -24.91 17.63 10.30
C GLY A 624 -25.93 17.00 9.36
N ALA A 625 -25.67 16.94 8.04
CA ALA A 625 -26.55 16.28 7.08
C ALA A 625 -26.48 14.76 7.25
N ARG A 626 -27.62 14.07 7.10
CA ARG A 626 -27.78 12.67 7.48
C ARG A 626 -28.16 11.78 6.31
N THR A 627 -27.28 10.87 5.91
CA THR A 627 -27.59 9.80 4.96
C THR A 627 -27.96 8.53 5.74
N ARG A 628 -29.04 7.83 5.33
CA ARG A 628 -29.47 6.57 5.95
C ARG A 628 -29.68 5.48 4.91
N THR A 629 -29.33 4.24 5.24
CA THR A 629 -29.42 3.10 4.32
C THR A 629 -30.08 1.90 4.98
N ASP A 630 -31.19 1.43 4.40
CA ASP A 630 -31.85 0.18 4.78
C ASP A 630 -31.30 -0.95 3.89
N TYR A 631 -31.00 -2.13 4.45
CA TYR A 631 -30.43 -3.28 3.73
C TYR A 631 -31.34 -4.51 3.78
N ASP A 632 -31.23 -5.38 2.78
CA ASP A 632 -31.82 -6.72 2.82
C ASP A 632 -30.96 -7.72 3.64
N THR A 633 -31.37 -8.98 3.67
CA THR A 633 -30.63 -10.08 4.33
C THR A 633 -29.32 -10.47 3.62
N HIS A 634 -29.00 -9.85 2.48
CA HIS A 634 -27.83 -10.13 1.65
C HIS A 634 -26.86 -8.94 1.58
N ARG A 635 -26.94 -8.02 2.55
CA ARG A 635 -26.17 -6.77 2.61
C ARG A 635 -26.38 -5.81 1.43
N ARG A 636 -27.46 -5.96 0.64
CA ARG A 636 -27.75 -5.05 -0.50
C ARG A 636 -28.60 -3.86 -0.05
N PRO A 637 -28.28 -2.61 -0.44
CA PRO A 637 -29.11 -1.45 -0.13
C PRO A 637 -30.50 -1.57 -0.76
N THR A 638 -31.57 -1.47 0.02
CA THR A 638 -32.96 -1.47 -0.46
C THR A 638 -33.57 -0.08 -0.49
N ARG A 639 -33.07 0.83 0.35
CA ARG A 639 -33.48 2.22 0.42
C ARG A 639 -32.31 3.07 0.89
N VAL A 640 -32.13 4.23 0.26
CA VAL A 640 -31.23 5.28 0.71
C VAL A 640 -32.04 6.55 0.91
N ILE A 641 -31.84 7.24 2.03
CA ILE A 641 -32.41 8.55 2.36
C ILE A 641 -31.25 9.52 2.46
N ALA A 642 -31.21 10.55 1.62
CA ALA A 642 -30.17 11.57 1.63
C ALA A 642 -30.42 12.65 2.69
N GLY A 643 -29.42 13.52 2.92
CA GLY A 643 -29.46 14.56 3.96
C GLY A 643 -30.56 15.62 3.82
N ASP A 644 -31.11 15.80 2.62
CA ASP A 644 -32.28 16.65 2.33
C ASP A 644 -33.62 15.92 2.50
N GLY A 645 -33.60 14.63 2.85
CA GLY A 645 -34.75 13.75 2.96
C GLY A 645 -35.15 13.06 1.65
N ALA A 646 -34.44 13.27 0.55
CA ALA A 646 -34.71 12.62 -0.73
C ALA A 646 -34.52 11.09 -0.63
N VAL A 647 -35.47 10.32 -1.15
CA VAL A 647 -35.49 8.85 -1.00
C VAL A 647 -35.28 8.15 -2.34
N THR A 648 -34.30 7.26 -2.41
CA THR A 648 -34.12 6.31 -3.51
C THR A 648 -34.40 4.88 -3.01
N THR A 649 -35.15 4.07 -3.75
CA THR A 649 -35.37 2.65 -3.44
C THR A 649 -34.85 1.73 -4.53
N TYR A 650 -34.39 0.55 -4.12
CA TYR A 650 -33.79 -0.47 -4.98
C TYR A 650 -34.54 -1.80 -4.81
N HIS A 651 -34.88 -2.43 -5.92
CA HIS A 651 -35.55 -3.73 -5.94
C HIS A 651 -34.70 -4.73 -6.70
N TYR A 652 -34.58 -5.95 -6.18
CA TYR A 652 -33.69 -6.98 -6.74
C TYR A 652 -34.43 -8.27 -7.10
N THR A 653 -33.85 -9.08 -7.98
CA THR A 653 -34.23 -10.49 -8.14
C THR A 653 -33.87 -11.29 -6.88
N PRO A 654 -34.48 -12.47 -6.68
CA PRO A 654 -34.04 -13.43 -5.67
C PRO A 654 -32.58 -13.92 -5.86
N ALA A 655 -31.99 -13.74 -7.05
CA ALA A 655 -30.67 -14.25 -7.40
C ALA A 655 -29.53 -13.26 -7.11
N GLY A 656 -29.80 -11.94 -7.15
CA GLY A 656 -28.76 -10.92 -6.96
C GLY A 656 -29.12 -9.57 -7.60
N ASP A 657 -29.75 -9.61 -8.77
CA ASP A 657 -29.69 -8.56 -9.78
C ASP A 657 -30.66 -7.40 -9.53
N LEU A 658 -30.22 -6.15 -9.73
CA LEU A 658 -31.03 -4.95 -9.54
C LEU A 658 -32.07 -4.82 -10.66
N THR A 659 -33.36 -4.89 -10.37
CA THR A 659 -34.44 -4.82 -11.37
C THR A 659 -35.09 -3.45 -11.49
N THR A 660 -35.13 -2.65 -10.42
CA THR A 660 -35.75 -1.32 -10.42
C THR A 660 -35.04 -0.39 -9.44
N ILE A 661 -34.77 0.83 -9.90
CA ILE A 661 -34.41 1.98 -9.05
C ILE A 661 -35.59 2.95 -9.10
N THR A 662 -36.17 3.30 -7.95
CA THR A 662 -37.15 4.40 -7.85
C THR A 662 -36.47 5.61 -7.24
N ARG A 663 -36.47 6.73 -7.97
CA ARG A 663 -35.83 8.00 -7.58
C ARG A 663 -36.73 8.82 -6.64
N PRO A 664 -36.22 9.90 -6.02
CA PRO A 664 -36.99 10.79 -5.14
C PRO A 664 -38.20 11.47 -5.81
N ASP A 665 -38.18 11.64 -7.13
CA ASP A 665 -39.28 12.15 -7.96
C ASP A 665 -40.31 11.07 -8.35
N HIS A 666 -40.19 9.86 -7.78
CA HIS A 666 -40.92 8.63 -8.12
C HIS A 666 -40.69 8.12 -9.56
N ALA A 667 -39.81 8.74 -10.35
CA ALA A 667 -39.43 8.19 -11.65
C ALA A 667 -38.62 6.90 -11.46
N GLN A 668 -38.73 5.97 -12.42
CA GLN A 668 -38.12 4.65 -12.32
C GLN A 668 -37.14 4.37 -13.44
N ILE A 669 -35.98 3.82 -13.07
CA ILE A 669 -35.12 3.06 -13.98
C ILE A 669 -35.50 1.59 -13.81
N ARG A 670 -35.71 0.87 -14.92
CA ARG A 670 -36.06 -0.57 -14.89
C ARG A 670 -35.08 -1.38 -15.71
N ILE A 671 -34.61 -2.48 -15.14
CA ILE A 671 -33.59 -3.35 -15.72
C ILE A 671 -34.16 -4.76 -15.85
N THR A 672 -34.20 -5.26 -17.08
CA THR A 672 -34.50 -6.67 -17.39
C THR A 672 -33.19 -7.42 -17.58
N HIS A 673 -33.16 -8.71 -17.26
CA HIS A 673 -31.95 -9.54 -17.27
C HIS A 673 -32.12 -10.76 -18.16
N HIS A 674 -31.07 -11.12 -18.91
CA HIS A 674 -30.99 -12.41 -19.61
C HIS A 674 -30.53 -13.54 -18.68
N ALA A 675 -29.61 -13.22 -17.78
CA ALA A 675 -29.06 -14.09 -16.76
C ALA A 675 -28.54 -13.24 -15.58
N ARG A 676 -28.02 -13.90 -14.54
CA ARG A 676 -27.40 -13.23 -13.39
C ARG A 676 -26.27 -12.30 -13.87
N ASN A 677 -26.23 -11.06 -13.37
CA ASN A 677 -25.26 -10.03 -13.76
C ASN A 677 -25.16 -9.82 -15.29
N ARG A 678 -26.28 -10.01 -16.02
CA ARG A 678 -26.39 -9.83 -17.48
C ARG A 678 -27.66 -9.04 -17.84
N PRO A 679 -27.65 -7.70 -17.71
CA PRO A 679 -28.78 -6.87 -18.11
C PRO A 679 -29.04 -7.01 -19.61
N GLY A 680 -30.31 -7.08 -20.01
CA GLY A 680 -30.76 -7.23 -21.40
C GLY A 680 -31.47 -6.01 -21.95
N ALA A 681 -32.17 -5.26 -21.10
CA ALA A 681 -32.65 -3.94 -21.43
C ALA A 681 -32.76 -3.06 -20.19
N ILE A 682 -32.32 -1.80 -20.34
CA ILE A 682 -32.37 -0.75 -19.32
C ILE A 682 -33.29 0.34 -19.86
N LEU A 683 -34.44 0.52 -19.20
CA LEU A 683 -35.38 1.60 -19.44
C LEU A 683 -35.07 2.74 -18.47
N ASN A 684 -34.67 3.88 -19.01
CA ASN A 684 -34.38 5.10 -18.26
C ASN A 684 -35.67 5.89 -17.94
N VAL A 685 -35.52 6.87 -17.06
CA VAL A 685 -36.62 7.75 -16.60
C VAL A 685 -37.24 8.61 -17.70
N ASP A 686 -36.50 8.90 -18.77
CA ASP A 686 -36.94 9.66 -19.93
C ASP A 686 -37.64 8.78 -21.00
N GLY A 687 -37.74 7.48 -20.75
CA GLY A 687 -38.32 6.50 -21.68
C GLY A 687 -37.32 5.93 -22.69
N THR A 688 -36.05 6.36 -22.69
CA THR A 688 -35.01 5.76 -23.54
C THR A 688 -34.71 4.32 -23.09
N VAL A 689 -34.40 3.45 -24.06
CA VAL A 689 -34.10 2.04 -23.81
C VAL A 689 -32.77 1.66 -24.44
N HIS A 690 -31.81 1.28 -23.61
CA HIS A 690 -30.60 0.57 -24.05
C HIS A 690 -30.88 -0.92 -24.03
N ARG A 691 -30.33 -1.68 -25.00
CA ARG A 691 -30.41 -3.15 -25.00
C ARG A 691 -29.05 -3.79 -25.14
N GLN A 692 -28.91 -4.98 -24.58
CA GLN A 692 -27.72 -5.80 -24.65
C GLN A 692 -28.14 -7.25 -24.94
N GLU A 693 -27.42 -7.91 -25.84
CA GLU A 693 -27.65 -9.30 -26.20
C GLU A 693 -26.44 -10.14 -25.78
N TRP A 694 -26.69 -11.37 -25.32
CA TRP A 694 -25.66 -12.22 -24.74
C TRP A 694 -25.71 -13.65 -25.30
N ASP A 695 -24.54 -14.27 -25.51
CA ASP A 695 -24.46 -15.70 -25.87
C ASP A 695 -24.69 -16.62 -24.66
N THR A 696 -24.84 -17.92 -24.91
CA THR A 696 -25.02 -18.95 -23.88
C THR A 696 -23.81 -19.17 -22.97
N ARG A 697 -22.66 -18.54 -23.28
CA ARG A 697 -21.44 -18.50 -22.45
C ARG A 697 -21.32 -17.16 -21.69
N GLY A 698 -22.35 -16.31 -21.74
CA GLY A 698 -22.39 -15.03 -21.05
C GLY A 698 -21.48 -13.95 -21.64
N ASN A 699 -21.13 -14.03 -22.93
CA ASN A 699 -20.43 -12.98 -23.68
C ASN A 699 -21.42 -11.97 -24.27
N LEU A 700 -21.07 -10.67 -24.26
CA LEU A 700 -21.91 -9.59 -24.80
C LEU A 700 -21.85 -9.59 -26.33
N THR A 701 -22.84 -10.18 -27.02
CA THR A 701 -22.82 -10.29 -28.49
C THR A 701 -23.24 -9.02 -29.20
N ALA A 702 -24.08 -8.18 -28.60
CA ALA A 702 -24.44 -6.88 -29.15
C ALA A 702 -24.86 -5.86 -28.09
N VAL A 703 -24.67 -4.58 -28.41
CA VAL A 703 -25.27 -3.43 -27.73
C VAL A 703 -26.12 -2.67 -28.74
N ILE A 704 -27.32 -2.25 -28.31
CA ILE A 704 -28.23 -1.43 -29.12
C ILE A 704 -28.54 -0.16 -28.33
N ASP A 705 -28.27 0.99 -28.93
CA ASP A 705 -28.55 2.30 -28.33
C ASP A 705 -30.04 2.69 -28.44
N PRO A 706 -30.50 3.75 -27.75
CA PRO A 706 -31.88 4.24 -27.84
C PRO A 706 -32.33 4.70 -29.24
N ALA A 707 -31.41 4.98 -30.17
CA ALA A 707 -31.72 5.30 -31.56
C ALA A 707 -31.83 4.06 -32.45
N GLY A 708 -31.50 2.87 -31.91
CA GLY A 708 -31.52 1.60 -32.63
C GLY A 708 -30.19 1.25 -33.32
N ASN A 709 -29.12 2.04 -33.11
CA ASN A 709 -27.80 1.73 -33.64
C ASN A 709 -27.24 0.51 -32.91
N ARG A 710 -26.74 -0.46 -33.68
CA ARG A 710 -26.29 -1.76 -33.17
C ARG A 710 -24.79 -1.93 -33.35
N THR A 711 -24.08 -2.19 -32.25
CA THR A 711 -22.68 -2.62 -32.26
C THR A 711 -22.63 -4.09 -31.91
N GLU A 712 -21.97 -4.92 -32.72
CA GLU A 712 -21.85 -6.37 -32.51
C GLU A 712 -20.43 -6.79 -32.13
N TYR A 713 -20.31 -7.90 -31.41
CA TYR A 713 -19.05 -8.42 -30.89
C TYR A 713 -18.94 -9.92 -31.11
N THR A 714 -17.79 -10.39 -31.60
CA THR A 714 -17.45 -11.82 -31.61
C THR A 714 -16.35 -12.10 -30.58
N HIS A 715 -16.27 -13.34 -30.10
CA HIS A 715 -15.41 -13.72 -28.98
C HIS A 715 -14.64 -15.01 -29.27
N HIS A 716 -13.38 -15.05 -28.86
CA HIS A 716 -12.57 -16.26 -28.81
C HIS A 716 -13.13 -17.27 -27.78
N ALA A 717 -12.59 -18.49 -27.78
CA ALA A 717 -12.96 -19.52 -26.80
C ALA A 717 -12.69 -19.06 -25.35
N CYS A 718 -11.61 -18.31 -25.14
CA CYS A 718 -11.21 -17.71 -23.86
C CYS A 718 -12.02 -16.47 -23.44
N GLY A 719 -13.04 -16.05 -24.20
CA GLY A 719 -13.87 -14.88 -23.88
C GLY A 719 -13.26 -13.52 -24.25
N ALA A 720 -12.04 -13.46 -24.81
CA ALA A 720 -11.50 -12.23 -25.38
C ALA A 720 -12.31 -11.81 -26.62
N ILE A 721 -12.54 -10.51 -26.79
CA ILE A 721 -13.15 -9.95 -28.01
C ILE A 721 -12.25 -10.28 -29.21
N ALA A 722 -12.84 -10.88 -30.23
CA ALA A 722 -12.19 -11.29 -31.48
C ALA A 722 -12.55 -10.36 -32.65
N SER A 723 -13.69 -9.68 -32.58
CA SER A 723 -14.03 -8.58 -33.49
C SER A 723 -15.09 -7.66 -32.89
N VAL A 724 -15.12 -6.42 -33.36
CA VAL A 724 -16.19 -5.44 -33.12
C VAL A 724 -16.72 -4.95 -34.48
N THR A 725 -18.03 -5.01 -34.68
CA THR A 725 -18.73 -4.45 -35.84
C THR A 725 -19.50 -3.22 -35.38
N GLU A 726 -19.15 -2.04 -35.87
CA GLU A 726 -19.85 -0.79 -35.60
C GLU A 726 -21.21 -0.71 -36.33
N PRO A 727 -22.14 0.18 -35.92
CA PRO A 727 -23.40 0.44 -36.64
C PRO A 727 -23.20 0.90 -38.09
N THR A 728 -22.02 1.43 -38.41
CA THR A 728 -21.57 1.82 -39.75
C THR A 728 -21.26 0.63 -40.66
N GLY A 729 -21.16 -0.58 -40.11
CA GLY A 729 -20.63 -1.78 -40.76
C GLY A 729 -19.10 -1.85 -40.77
N ALA A 730 -18.40 -0.91 -40.14
CA ALA A 730 -16.94 -0.99 -39.97
C ALA A 730 -16.59 -2.13 -38.99
N VAL A 731 -15.58 -2.94 -39.33
CA VAL A 731 -15.15 -4.08 -38.52
C VAL A 731 -13.70 -3.88 -38.06
N THR A 732 -13.48 -4.03 -36.75
CA THR A 732 -12.14 -4.12 -36.13
C THR A 732 -11.92 -5.55 -35.62
N THR A 733 -10.72 -6.09 -35.81
CA THR A 733 -10.28 -7.44 -35.38
C THR A 733 -8.92 -7.36 -34.71
#